data_AF-A0A1Z5KEE3-F1
#
_entry.id   AF-A0A1Z5KEE3-F1
#
_cell.length_a   1.000
_cell.length_b   1.000
_cell.length_c   1.000
_cell.angle_alpha   90.00
_cell.angle_beta   90.00
_cell.angle_gamma   90.00
#
_symmetry.space_group_name_H-M   'P 1'
#
loop_
_entity.id
_entity.type
_entity.pdbx_description
1 polymer ?
#
loop_
_entity_poly.entity_id
_entity_poly.type
_entity_poly.pdbx_seq_one_letter_code
_entity_poly.pdbx_strand_id
1 'polypeptide(L)'
;MKSSKDWEAFSNCLDAFYGENKGQEDTNKPKSRLEMLKERKQARQNELQQPEPPKSPWLQSRSHKRDTQFRCTGEAISCAIELASVAAARTARILVFTNGAPNLGVGTTCAENSTRVDPVQLAASITDFWSPIGLQAANAGIGIDAFLTGVQELAVPAWNSIVEPTGGYALCQDNAANLVDNIKYVLNDTYLSGLYVDDDKDKKWIDGCVIDIRLPSFVEATHLIGMGEFLDDEKILLPNERATFAAGSAIAAKNGIETNKLPDRQTFEGVVMRVRICRHDPLTTLSMMLRVLPEIGADTEFAHFQFVARYMDAPGSMMITRISTYRLGLAKDVSTYMDSVDEDVIPVVLAKEAVYRALYGRESDGVLNDEPVDPAEMEKLAYQVQKDIDATIQNISGEFRLLGLQEGARALDLTEEGQTKAVGSSMDFTFPPELSESLRLLYYLRRGPLVSPGPVQSSDDRAEKRSLFLRLPLDDCLNMMAPIVWTTGALHDPKLVVEVSLRGTAPPETLILWDNSIIAADHFNNLFVWSGKSTLSEDFDHIRWKFQKLLENRTQHRFPRPMLHLLSESDSMSRRFTSMLAPSHNDPLDHQLALFPALAALTPGEVSSLRSKFRFHDPAVDPSFHQWFWDTASAANISSRKGDKAGISLCE
;
A
#
# COMPACT_ATOMS: atom_id res chain seq x y z
N MET A 1 15.17 2.14 -19.44
CA MET A 1 15.41 3.43 -20.14
C MET A 1 15.38 3.23 -21.65
N LYS A 2 14.56 3.99 -22.38
CA LYS A 2 14.27 3.74 -23.81
C LYS A 2 15.02 4.70 -24.77
N SER A 3 15.51 5.84 -24.27
CA SER A 3 16.20 6.85 -25.09
C SER A 3 17.52 7.37 -24.47
N SER A 4 18.40 7.93 -25.30
CA SER A 4 19.60 8.66 -24.87
C SER A 4 19.27 9.85 -23.95
N LYS A 5 18.08 10.45 -24.11
CA LYS A 5 17.63 11.58 -23.29
C LYS A 5 17.26 11.15 -21.87
N ASP A 6 16.77 9.92 -21.69
CA ASP A 6 16.44 9.37 -20.37
C ASP A 6 17.71 9.17 -19.54
N TRP A 7 18.81 8.79 -20.19
CA TRP A 7 20.13 8.63 -19.56
C TRP A 7 20.76 9.97 -19.18
N GLU A 8 20.63 10.98 -20.04
CA GLU A 8 21.13 12.33 -19.80
C GLU A 8 20.40 13.00 -18.61
N ALA A 9 19.08 12.83 -18.53
CA ALA A 9 18.29 13.28 -17.38
C ALA A 9 18.69 12.57 -16.08
N PHE A 10 18.98 11.26 -16.14
CA PHE A 10 19.46 10.48 -14.99
C PHE A 10 20.87 10.91 -14.53
N SER A 11 21.80 11.11 -15.48
CA SER A 11 23.16 11.61 -15.18
C SER A 11 23.11 12.98 -14.53
N ASN A 12 22.30 13.90 -15.07
CA ASN A 12 22.15 15.24 -14.51
C ASN A 12 21.57 15.22 -13.08
N CYS A 13 20.69 14.25 -12.77
CA CYS A 13 20.14 14.09 -11.43
C CYS A 13 21.19 13.59 -10.43
N LEU A 14 22.07 12.67 -10.84
CA LEU A 14 23.19 12.19 -10.03
C LEU A 14 24.26 13.28 -9.84
N ASP A 15 24.57 14.02 -10.89
CA ASP A 15 25.56 15.11 -10.85
C ASP A 15 25.12 16.26 -9.95
N ALA A 16 23.82 16.55 -9.87
CA ALA A 16 23.27 17.52 -8.91
C ALA A 16 23.39 17.06 -7.45
N PHE A 17 23.35 15.76 -7.19
CA PHE A 17 23.34 15.19 -5.83
C PHE A 17 24.74 15.03 -5.24
N TYR A 18 25.72 14.62 -6.06
CA TYR A 18 27.13 14.50 -5.66
C TYR A 18 27.95 15.77 -5.94
N GLY A 19 27.28 16.84 -6.35
CA GLY A 19 27.84 17.99 -7.05
C GLY A 19 28.44 19.10 -6.22
N GLU A 20 28.35 19.13 -4.89
CA GLU A 20 28.86 20.27 -4.12
C GLU A 20 29.52 19.87 -2.80
N ASN A 21 30.84 19.65 -2.84
CA ASN A 21 31.71 19.85 -1.69
C ASN A 21 33.09 20.30 -2.19
N LYS A 22 33.24 21.61 -2.40
CA LYS A 22 34.54 22.26 -2.68
C LYS A 22 34.99 23.00 -1.42
N GLY A 23 35.69 22.29 -0.54
CA GLY A 23 36.58 22.92 0.43
C GLY A 23 37.86 23.37 -0.25
N GLN A 24 38.25 24.63 -0.02
CA GLN A 24 39.58 25.15 -0.32
C GLN A 24 40.56 24.61 0.72
N GLU A 25 41.70 24.04 0.29
CA GLU A 25 43.00 24.36 0.90
C GLU A 25 44.21 23.80 0.13
N ASP A 26 45.16 24.71 -0.03
CA ASP A 26 46.62 24.70 -0.12
C ASP A 26 47.45 23.57 -0.77
N THR A 27 48.29 24.06 -1.68
CA THR A 27 49.26 23.36 -2.52
C THR A 27 50.60 23.17 -1.81
N ASN A 28 50.99 21.90 -1.61
CA ASN A 28 52.32 21.34 -1.96
C ASN A 28 52.68 20.15 -1.06
N LYS A 29 52.43 18.92 -1.54
CA LYS A 29 53.12 17.66 -1.20
C LYS A 29 52.60 16.50 -2.09
N PRO A 30 53.30 15.35 -2.17
CA PRO A 30 53.20 14.42 -3.30
C PRO A 30 51.82 13.77 -3.44
N LYS A 31 51.49 13.33 -4.66
CA LYS A 31 50.11 13.14 -5.12
C LYS A 31 49.25 12.31 -4.16
N SER A 32 48.27 13.00 -3.55
CA SER A 32 47.25 12.41 -2.67
C SER A 32 46.28 11.53 -3.47
N ARG A 33 45.65 10.55 -2.82
CA ARG A 33 44.54 9.73 -3.36
C ARG A 33 43.43 10.59 -3.99
N LEU A 34 43.28 11.83 -3.51
CA LEU A 34 42.36 12.83 -4.06
C LEU A 34 42.79 13.36 -5.44
N GLU A 35 44.09 13.48 -5.72
CA GLU A 35 44.61 13.90 -7.02
C GLU A 35 44.49 12.79 -8.07
N MET A 36 44.68 11.52 -7.67
CA MET A 36 44.37 10.38 -8.55
C MET A 36 42.88 10.30 -8.89
N LEU A 37 42.00 10.69 -7.95
CA LEU A 37 40.56 10.80 -8.19
C LEU A 37 40.22 12.00 -9.09
N LYS A 38 40.92 13.13 -8.95
CA LYS A 38 40.79 14.29 -9.86
C LYS A 38 41.27 13.94 -11.27
N GLU A 39 42.39 13.24 -11.44
CA GLU A 39 42.87 12.76 -12.74
C GLU A 39 41.90 11.75 -13.35
N ARG A 40 41.30 10.84 -12.57
CA ARG A 40 40.23 9.96 -13.06
C ARG A 40 38.95 10.71 -13.45
N LYS A 41 38.59 11.75 -12.70
CA LYS A 41 37.44 12.62 -13.02
C LYS A 41 37.69 13.45 -14.28
N GLN A 42 38.92 13.95 -14.44
CA GLN A 42 39.34 14.73 -15.59
C GLN A 42 39.53 13.85 -16.84
N ALA A 43 39.96 12.59 -16.67
CA ALA A 43 39.98 11.59 -17.73
C ALA A 43 38.56 11.26 -18.21
N ARG A 44 37.58 11.09 -17.30
CA ARG A 44 36.15 10.93 -17.68
C ARG A 44 35.57 12.17 -18.35
N GLN A 45 35.95 13.36 -17.91
CA GLN A 45 35.53 14.62 -18.56
C GLN A 45 36.17 14.82 -19.94
N ASN A 46 37.40 14.34 -20.15
CA ASN A 46 38.05 14.34 -21.45
C ASN A 46 37.49 13.24 -22.38
N GLU A 47 37.03 12.11 -21.84
CA GLU A 47 36.27 11.09 -22.58
C GLU A 47 34.90 11.61 -23.06
N LEU A 48 34.28 12.54 -22.33
CA LEU A 48 33.03 13.20 -22.72
C LEU A 48 33.18 14.24 -23.86
N GLN A 49 34.41 14.60 -24.25
CA GLN A 49 34.71 15.52 -25.36
C GLN A 49 35.06 14.81 -26.69
N GLN A 50 35.03 13.47 -26.74
CA GLN A 50 35.15 12.74 -28.00
C GLN A 50 33.84 12.79 -28.80
N PRO A 51 33.90 12.89 -30.15
CA PRO A 51 32.71 12.87 -30.98
C PRO A 51 32.11 11.47 -30.97
N GLU A 52 30.91 11.39 -30.40
CA GLU A 52 30.11 10.21 -30.06
C GLU A 52 30.66 9.36 -28.89
N PRO A 53 29.89 9.21 -27.79
CA PRO A 53 30.26 8.26 -26.74
C PRO A 53 30.34 6.87 -27.37
N PRO A 54 31.31 6.01 -26.99
CA PRO A 54 31.29 4.63 -27.39
C PRO A 54 29.92 4.07 -26.98
N LYS A 55 29.12 3.70 -27.98
CA LYS A 55 27.85 3.01 -27.75
C LYS A 55 28.17 1.89 -26.78
N SER A 56 27.59 1.97 -25.60
CA SER A 56 27.64 0.94 -24.57
C SER A 56 27.63 -0.44 -25.23
N PRO A 57 28.39 -1.45 -24.76
CA PRO A 57 28.32 -2.81 -25.32
C PRO A 57 26.86 -3.31 -25.46
N TRP A 58 25.98 -2.82 -24.58
CA TRP A 58 24.53 -3.00 -24.60
C TRP A 58 23.83 -2.39 -25.84
N LEU A 59 24.27 -1.23 -26.32
CA LEU A 59 23.81 -0.58 -27.56
C LEU A 59 24.42 -1.20 -28.83
N GLN A 60 25.63 -1.79 -28.76
CA GLN A 60 26.25 -2.50 -29.88
C GLN A 60 25.56 -3.84 -30.17
N SER A 61 24.97 -4.50 -29.16
CA SER A 61 24.20 -5.74 -29.38
C SER A 61 22.95 -5.57 -30.24
N ARG A 62 22.39 -4.35 -30.34
CA ARG A 62 21.16 -4.07 -31.10
C ARG A 62 21.31 -4.19 -32.62
N SER A 63 22.53 -4.21 -33.16
CA SER A 63 22.77 -4.35 -34.61
C SER A 63 22.84 -5.80 -35.09
N HIS A 64 22.85 -6.76 -34.17
CA HIS A 64 22.73 -8.18 -34.49
C HIS A 64 21.36 -8.69 -34.05
N LYS A 65 20.97 -9.90 -34.50
CA LYS A 65 19.64 -10.50 -34.28
C LYS A 65 19.19 -10.35 -32.82
N ARG A 66 17.88 -10.46 -32.55
CA ARG A 66 17.24 -10.44 -31.21
C ARG A 66 17.85 -11.49 -30.28
N ASP A 67 19.10 -11.31 -29.88
CA ASP A 67 19.77 -12.13 -28.90
C ASP A 67 19.17 -11.72 -27.56
N THR A 68 18.63 -12.71 -26.88
CA THR A 68 18.14 -12.61 -25.50
C THR A 68 19.20 -11.91 -24.66
N GLN A 69 18.89 -10.72 -24.16
CA GLN A 69 19.77 -9.98 -23.27
C GLN A 69 19.91 -10.77 -21.97
N PHE A 70 21.11 -11.26 -21.69
CA PHE A 70 21.40 -11.97 -20.45
C PHE A 70 21.58 -10.98 -19.28
N ARG A 71 20.98 -11.31 -18.13
CA ARG A 71 20.91 -10.49 -16.92
C ARG A 71 21.28 -11.33 -15.69
N CYS A 72 22.56 -11.28 -15.30
CA CYS A 72 23.12 -11.87 -14.07
C CYS A 72 22.82 -11.00 -12.84
N THR A 73 21.53 -10.80 -12.57
CA THR A 73 21.09 -9.82 -11.58
C THR A 73 21.36 -10.30 -10.15
N GLY A 74 21.18 -11.60 -9.90
CA GLY A 74 21.43 -12.20 -8.59
C GLY A 74 22.90 -12.10 -8.18
N GLU A 75 23.84 -12.41 -9.08
CA GLU A 75 25.28 -12.27 -8.80
C GLU A 75 25.67 -10.82 -8.53
N ALA A 76 25.15 -9.88 -9.32
CA ALA A 76 25.46 -8.46 -9.16
C ALA A 76 25.03 -7.95 -7.78
N ILE A 77 23.85 -8.35 -7.31
CA ILE A 77 23.32 -7.97 -6.00
C ILE A 77 24.09 -8.66 -4.88
N SER A 78 24.40 -9.94 -5.02
CA SER A 78 25.22 -10.67 -4.04
C SER A 78 26.57 -10.00 -3.83
N CYS A 79 27.25 -9.66 -4.92
CA CYS A 79 28.52 -8.93 -4.87
C CYS A 79 28.35 -7.55 -4.21
N ALA A 80 27.27 -6.84 -4.50
CA ALA A 80 27.02 -5.52 -3.89
C ALA A 80 26.79 -5.62 -2.38
N ILE A 81 26.05 -6.63 -1.92
CA ILE A 81 25.82 -6.91 -0.49
C ILE A 81 27.12 -7.27 0.21
N GLU A 82 27.93 -8.18 -0.37
CA GLU A 82 29.24 -8.55 0.18
C GLU A 82 30.16 -7.34 0.29
N LEU A 83 30.26 -6.53 -0.78
CA LEU A 83 31.09 -5.32 -0.80
C LEU A 83 30.63 -4.31 0.26
N ALA A 84 29.33 -4.09 0.41
CA ALA A 84 28.76 -3.18 1.41
C ALA A 84 29.00 -3.69 2.84
N SER A 85 28.84 -5.01 3.05
CA SER A 85 29.05 -5.65 4.35
C SER A 85 30.50 -5.52 4.83
N VAL A 86 31.48 -5.65 3.92
CA VAL A 86 32.90 -5.54 4.24
C VAL A 86 33.34 -4.09 4.49
N ALA A 87 32.70 -3.11 3.86
CA ALA A 87 33.10 -1.70 3.95
C ALA A 87 32.88 -1.06 5.33
N ALA A 88 32.33 -1.79 6.31
CA ALA A 88 31.95 -1.31 7.64
C ALA A 88 31.01 -0.07 7.62
N ALA A 89 30.44 0.25 6.45
CA ALA A 89 29.39 1.24 6.30
C ALA A 89 28.06 0.57 6.71
N ARG A 90 27.79 0.58 8.01
CA ARG A 90 26.64 -0.11 8.65
C ARG A 90 25.26 0.43 8.26
N THR A 91 25.25 1.48 7.45
CA THR A 91 24.07 2.03 6.79
C THR A 91 24.42 2.20 5.31
N ALA A 92 24.35 1.13 4.55
CA ALA A 92 24.58 1.16 3.10
C ALA A 92 23.24 1.08 2.36
N ARG A 93 23.18 1.70 1.17
CA ARG A 93 22.03 1.60 0.28
C ARG A 93 22.46 1.05 -1.07
N ILE A 94 21.75 0.03 -1.55
CA ILE A 94 21.91 -0.52 -2.89
C ILE A 94 20.70 -0.06 -3.71
N LEU A 95 20.98 0.71 -4.76
CA LEU A 95 19.97 1.11 -5.73
C LEU A 95 20.12 0.25 -6.98
N VAL A 96 19.11 -0.57 -7.27
CA VAL A 96 19.09 -1.47 -8.40
C VAL A 96 18.26 -0.86 -9.53
N PHE A 97 18.81 -0.85 -10.73
CA PHE A 97 18.12 -0.43 -11.94
C PHE A 97 18.15 -1.58 -12.93
N THR A 98 16.98 -2.11 -13.28
CA THR A 98 16.87 -3.17 -14.29
C THR A 98 15.86 -2.82 -15.37
N ASN A 99 16.02 -3.45 -16.53
CA ASN A 99 15.14 -3.31 -17.67
C ASN A 99 14.35 -4.59 -18.03
N GLY A 100 14.38 -5.61 -17.16
CA GLY A 100 13.76 -6.91 -17.36
C GLY A 100 14.04 -7.89 -16.22
N ALA A 101 13.37 -9.05 -16.24
CA ALA A 101 13.56 -10.09 -15.24
C ALA A 101 15.00 -10.70 -15.25
N PRO A 102 15.50 -11.15 -14.09
CA PRO A 102 16.72 -11.97 -13.98
C PRO A 102 16.60 -13.27 -14.79
N ASN A 103 17.52 -13.52 -15.71
CA ASN A 103 17.41 -14.65 -16.64
C ASN A 103 18.72 -15.42 -16.89
N LEU A 104 19.75 -15.15 -16.10
CA LEU A 104 21.01 -15.87 -16.16
C LEU A 104 21.59 -15.96 -14.76
N GLY A 105 22.09 -17.13 -14.38
CA GLY A 105 22.82 -17.32 -13.13
C GLY A 105 21.94 -17.59 -11.91
N VAL A 106 22.50 -17.37 -10.72
CA VAL A 106 21.77 -17.53 -9.45
C VAL A 106 20.62 -16.53 -9.36
N GLY A 107 19.49 -16.97 -8.81
CA GLY A 107 18.28 -16.15 -8.77
C GLY A 107 17.60 -15.95 -10.12
N THR A 108 17.93 -16.73 -11.16
CA THR A 108 17.17 -16.69 -12.42
C THR A 108 15.69 -16.99 -12.16
N THR A 109 14.81 -16.13 -12.68
CA THR A 109 13.35 -16.26 -12.60
C THR A 109 12.74 -16.76 -13.91
N CYS A 110 13.58 -16.96 -14.92
CA CYS A 110 13.17 -17.33 -16.27
C CYS A 110 13.60 -18.76 -16.58
N ALA A 111 12.84 -19.44 -17.44
CA ALA A 111 13.23 -20.73 -18.00
C ALA A 111 14.56 -20.63 -18.76
N GLU A 112 15.28 -21.74 -18.89
CA GLU A 112 16.56 -21.80 -19.61
C GLU A 112 16.44 -21.19 -21.02
N ASN A 113 17.38 -20.30 -21.36
CA ASN A 113 17.43 -19.58 -22.63
C ASN A 113 16.16 -18.75 -22.96
N SER A 114 15.35 -18.42 -21.95
CA SER A 114 14.16 -17.59 -22.08
C SER A 114 14.34 -16.23 -21.40
N THR A 115 13.57 -15.25 -21.84
CA THR A 115 13.38 -13.96 -21.15
C THR A 115 12.03 -13.87 -20.46
N ARG A 116 11.20 -14.89 -20.61
CA ARG A 116 9.88 -14.98 -20.00
C ARG A 116 10.02 -15.59 -18.61
N VAL A 117 9.33 -14.99 -17.65
CA VAL A 117 9.30 -15.48 -16.28
C VAL A 117 8.59 -16.84 -16.28
N ASP A 118 9.23 -17.80 -15.64
CA ASP A 118 8.63 -19.12 -15.42
C ASP A 118 8.12 -19.16 -13.98
N PRO A 119 6.81 -19.40 -13.73
CA PRO A 119 6.25 -19.33 -12.38
C PRO A 119 6.89 -20.29 -11.37
N VAL A 120 7.28 -21.49 -11.83
CA VAL A 120 7.91 -22.50 -10.97
C VAL A 120 9.32 -22.08 -10.62
N GLN A 121 10.08 -21.62 -11.63
CA GLN A 121 11.43 -21.11 -11.43
C GLN A 121 11.44 -19.84 -10.57
N LEU A 122 10.44 -18.95 -10.74
CA LEU A 122 10.27 -17.76 -9.92
C LEU A 122 10.09 -18.15 -8.45
N ALA A 123 9.12 -19.02 -8.15
CA ALA A 123 8.85 -19.48 -6.78
C ALA A 123 10.09 -20.12 -6.15
N ALA A 124 10.75 -21.05 -6.85
CA ALA A 124 11.98 -21.67 -6.37
C ALA A 124 13.09 -20.64 -6.11
N SER A 125 13.28 -19.68 -7.02
CA SER A 125 14.31 -18.64 -6.85
C SER A 125 14.04 -17.73 -5.66
N ILE A 126 12.76 -17.51 -5.30
CA ILE A 126 12.38 -16.68 -4.16
C ILE A 126 12.79 -17.35 -2.85
N THR A 127 12.43 -18.63 -2.69
CA THR A 127 12.76 -19.41 -1.49
C THR A 127 14.27 -19.68 -1.41
N ASP A 128 14.89 -20.11 -2.51
CA ASP A 128 16.27 -20.59 -2.49
C ASP A 128 17.31 -19.46 -2.51
N PHE A 129 16.94 -18.25 -2.97
CA PHE A 129 17.91 -17.18 -3.21
C PHE A 129 17.44 -15.77 -2.81
N TRP A 130 16.32 -15.27 -3.34
CA TRP A 130 15.95 -13.86 -3.18
C TRP A 130 15.55 -13.48 -1.73
N SER A 131 14.80 -14.34 -1.04
CA SER A 131 14.42 -14.09 0.36
C SER A 131 15.64 -14.22 1.30
N PRO A 132 16.46 -15.29 1.22
CA PRO A 132 17.67 -15.40 2.03
C PRO A 132 18.64 -14.23 1.86
N ILE A 133 18.81 -13.74 0.63
CA ILE A 133 19.73 -12.63 0.36
C ILE A 133 19.17 -11.27 0.81
N GLY A 134 17.86 -11.08 0.75
CA GLY A 134 17.18 -9.94 1.36
C GLY A 134 17.36 -9.90 2.88
N LEU A 135 17.19 -11.05 3.55
CA LEU A 135 17.43 -11.17 4.98
C LEU A 135 18.90 -10.95 5.34
N GLN A 136 19.83 -11.45 4.52
CA GLN A 136 21.26 -11.17 4.68
C GLN A 136 21.55 -9.67 4.61
N ALA A 137 20.97 -8.96 3.64
CA ALA A 137 21.11 -7.52 3.51
C ALA A 137 20.53 -6.78 4.72
N ALA A 138 19.33 -7.16 5.17
CA ALA A 138 18.68 -6.59 6.35
C ALA A 138 19.53 -6.76 7.61
N ASN A 139 20.08 -7.96 7.84
CA ASN A 139 20.97 -8.26 8.95
C ASN A 139 22.32 -7.53 8.89
N ALA A 140 22.73 -7.09 7.69
CA ALA A 140 23.91 -6.27 7.49
C ALA A 140 23.61 -4.76 7.55
N GLY A 141 22.37 -4.34 7.86
CA GLY A 141 21.98 -2.93 7.89
C GLY A 141 21.92 -2.28 6.51
N ILE A 142 21.72 -3.08 5.45
CA ILE A 142 21.73 -2.62 4.05
C ILE A 142 20.29 -2.44 3.55
N GLY A 143 19.95 -1.24 3.11
CA GLY A 143 18.70 -0.95 2.40
C GLY A 143 18.81 -1.27 0.91
N ILE A 144 17.81 -1.93 0.32
CA ILE A 144 17.78 -2.25 -1.11
C ILE A 144 16.55 -1.62 -1.75
N ASP A 145 16.72 -0.81 -2.79
CA ASP A 145 15.63 -0.25 -3.58
C ASP A 145 15.81 -0.67 -5.04
N ALA A 146 14.74 -1.13 -5.68
CA ALA A 146 14.73 -1.60 -7.06
C ALA A 146 13.79 -0.75 -7.93
N PHE A 147 14.35 -0.15 -8.98
CA PHE A 147 13.63 0.59 -10.00
C PHE A 147 13.56 -0.25 -11.27
N LEU A 148 12.36 -0.76 -11.54
CA LEU A 148 12.11 -1.75 -12.57
C LEU A 148 11.52 -1.03 -13.79
N THR A 149 12.26 -1.00 -14.89
CA THR A 149 11.77 -0.43 -16.17
C THR A 149 11.53 -1.57 -17.15
N GLY A 150 10.51 -1.54 -17.99
CA GLY A 150 10.33 -2.64 -18.93
C GLY A 150 9.02 -2.60 -19.69
N VAL A 151 8.88 -3.49 -20.67
CA VAL A 151 7.61 -3.77 -21.35
C VAL A 151 7.24 -5.26 -21.20
N GLN A 152 8.17 -6.07 -20.70
CA GLN A 152 8.00 -7.49 -20.41
C GLN A 152 7.87 -7.67 -18.89
N GLU A 153 7.57 -8.89 -18.47
CA GLU A 153 7.60 -9.30 -17.07
C GLU A 153 8.99 -8.99 -16.45
N LEU A 154 8.94 -8.46 -15.24
CA LEU A 154 10.05 -7.95 -14.44
C LEU A 154 10.36 -8.85 -13.23
N ALA A 155 9.46 -9.80 -12.94
CA ALA A 155 9.51 -10.66 -11.76
C ALA A 155 9.47 -9.85 -10.45
N VAL A 156 8.54 -8.91 -10.34
CA VAL A 156 8.35 -8.06 -9.15
C VAL A 156 8.22 -8.88 -7.85
N PRO A 157 7.56 -10.07 -7.82
CA PRO A 157 7.55 -10.90 -6.61
C PRO A 157 8.96 -11.22 -6.06
N ALA A 158 9.93 -11.50 -6.92
CA ALA A 158 11.32 -11.71 -6.49
C ALA A 158 11.94 -10.41 -5.93
N TRP A 159 11.64 -9.27 -6.55
CA TRP A 159 12.08 -7.98 -6.05
C TRP A 159 11.47 -7.60 -4.70
N ASN A 160 10.19 -7.90 -4.48
CA ASN A 160 9.54 -7.69 -3.19
C ASN A 160 10.23 -8.49 -2.09
N SER A 161 10.52 -9.78 -2.34
CA SER A 161 11.17 -10.65 -1.34
C SER A 161 12.55 -10.17 -0.87
N ILE A 162 13.29 -9.43 -1.71
CA ILE A 162 14.58 -8.86 -1.34
C ILE A 162 14.48 -7.48 -0.70
N VAL A 163 13.51 -6.64 -1.10
CA VAL A 163 13.39 -5.27 -0.57
C VAL A 163 12.59 -5.21 0.73
N GLU A 164 11.58 -6.07 0.92
CA GLU A 164 10.68 -6.06 2.09
C GLU A 164 11.43 -6.22 3.42
N PRO A 165 12.36 -7.19 3.59
CA PRO A 165 13.15 -7.31 4.83
C PRO A 165 13.96 -6.05 5.13
N THR A 166 14.37 -5.32 4.08
CA THR A 166 15.20 -4.12 4.22
C THR A 166 14.36 -2.84 4.39
N GLY A 167 13.03 -2.88 4.24
CA GLY A 167 12.16 -1.72 4.22
C GLY A 167 12.20 -0.90 2.91
N GLY A 168 12.81 -1.45 1.88
CA GLY A 168 13.01 -0.83 0.57
C GLY A 168 11.78 -0.87 -0.36
N TYR A 169 11.90 -0.34 -1.57
CA TYR A 169 10.84 -0.37 -2.58
C TYR A 169 11.23 -1.14 -3.84
N ALA A 170 10.30 -1.90 -4.41
CA ALA A 170 10.37 -2.42 -5.77
C ALA A 170 9.31 -1.74 -6.64
N LEU A 171 9.73 -0.79 -7.48
CA LEU A 171 8.81 0.10 -8.20
C LEU A 171 8.92 -0.07 -9.71
N CYS A 172 7.78 -0.34 -10.34
CA CYS A 172 7.65 -0.32 -11.79
C CYS A 172 7.60 1.11 -12.30
N GLN A 173 8.35 1.39 -13.38
CA GLN A 173 8.53 2.73 -13.90
C GLN A 173 7.99 2.83 -15.33
N ASP A 174 6.84 3.49 -15.45
CA ASP A 174 6.17 3.70 -16.73
C ASP A 174 6.91 4.69 -17.64
N ASN A 175 7.51 5.72 -17.05
CA ASN A 175 8.18 6.79 -17.78
C ASN A 175 9.36 7.39 -17.00
N ALA A 176 10.20 8.19 -17.67
CA ALA A 176 11.39 8.79 -17.08
C ALA A 176 11.08 9.83 -16.00
N ALA A 177 9.97 10.56 -16.11
CA ALA A 177 9.59 11.59 -15.13
C ALA A 177 9.18 10.94 -13.79
N ASN A 178 8.46 9.82 -13.83
CA ASN A 178 8.13 9.02 -12.65
C ASN A 178 9.41 8.49 -12.00
N LEU A 179 10.33 7.93 -12.79
CA LEU A 179 11.60 7.42 -12.29
C LEU A 179 12.39 8.50 -11.54
N VAL A 180 12.53 9.70 -12.12
CA VAL A 180 13.30 10.80 -11.51
C VAL A 180 12.70 11.21 -10.16
N ASP A 181 11.38 11.40 -10.10
CA ASP A 181 10.75 11.85 -8.86
C ASP A 181 10.72 10.75 -7.80
N ASN A 182 10.53 9.49 -8.20
CA ASN A 182 10.60 8.35 -7.29
C ASN A 182 12.03 8.18 -6.71
N ILE A 183 13.07 8.35 -7.53
CA ILE A 183 14.47 8.35 -7.05
C ILE A 183 14.69 9.48 -6.05
N LYS A 184 14.21 10.70 -6.35
CA LYS A 184 14.37 11.84 -5.45
C LYS A 184 13.74 11.56 -4.09
N TYR A 185 12.52 11.04 -4.06
CA TYR A 185 11.87 10.64 -2.82
C TYR A 185 12.71 9.61 -2.07
N VAL A 186 13.12 8.52 -2.75
CA VAL A 186 13.95 7.49 -2.11
C VAL A 186 15.23 8.08 -1.52
N LEU A 187 15.91 8.97 -2.22
CA LEU A 187 17.14 9.58 -1.74
C LEU A 187 16.93 10.59 -0.60
N ASN A 188 15.85 11.37 -0.63
CA ASN A 188 15.64 12.49 0.29
C ASN A 188 14.82 12.14 1.53
N ASP A 189 13.84 11.24 1.37
CA ASP A 189 12.77 11.02 2.34
C ASP A 189 12.85 9.63 2.97
N THR A 190 13.94 8.89 2.75
CA THR A 190 14.13 7.56 3.33
C THR A 190 15.44 7.46 4.07
N TYR A 191 15.39 6.82 5.23
CA TYR A 191 16.44 6.87 6.23
C TYR A 191 16.90 5.46 6.59
N LEU A 192 18.20 5.33 6.79
CA LEU A 192 18.82 4.16 7.38
C LEU A 192 19.34 4.59 8.76
N SER A 193 19.09 3.78 9.78
CA SER A 193 19.57 4.07 11.13
C SER A 193 20.36 2.90 11.69
N GLY A 194 21.16 3.16 12.73
CA GLY A 194 21.82 2.14 13.51
C GLY A 194 21.86 2.54 14.98
N LEU A 195 21.39 1.66 15.86
CA LEU A 195 21.36 1.84 17.31
C LEU A 195 22.51 1.05 17.94
N TYR A 196 23.28 1.71 18.80
CA TYR A 196 24.27 1.04 19.63
C TYR A 196 23.62 0.56 20.94
N VAL A 197 23.73 -0.74 21.22
CA VAL A 197 23.34 -1.34 22.49
C VAL A 197 24.60 -1.80 23.21
N ASP A 198 24.99 -1.03 24.24
CA ASP A 198 26.03 -1.42 25.17
C ASP A 198 25.39 -2.28 26.26
N ASP A 199 25.52 -3.60 26.16
CA ASP A 199 25.26 -4.52 27.26
C ASP A 199 26.60 -4.88 27.91
N ASP A 200 26.65 -4.99 29.24
CA ASP A 200 27.87 -5.14 30.06
C ASP A 200 28.72 -6.38 29.71
N LYS A 201 28.26 -7.23 28.77
CA LYS A 201 28.92 -8.47 28.33
C LYS A 201 29.08 -8.60 26.81
N ASP A 202 28.27 -7.93 25.99
CA ASP A 202 28.33 -8.01 24.53
C ASP A 202 27.91 -6.69 23.88
N LYS A 203 28.76 -6.17 22.98
CA LYS A 203 28.45 -4.97 22.20
C LYS A 203 27.58 -5.35 21.01
N LYS A 204 26.28 -5.13 21.10
CA LYS A 204 25.33 -5.42 20.01
C LYS A 204 24.88 -4.13 19.33
N TRP A 205 24.83 -4.15 18.01
CA TRP A 205 24.23 -3.05 17.24
C TRP A 205 22.88 -3.53 16.74
N ILE A 206 21.87 -2.69 16.86
CA ILE A 206 20.55 -2.92 16.28
C ILE A 206 20.40 -1.94 15.13
N ASP A 207 20.58 -2.40 13.90
CA ASP A 207 20.39 -1.56 12.73
C ASP A 207 18.90 -1.28 12.48
N GLY A 208 18.56 -0.15 11.88
CA GLY A 208 17.20 0.28 11.59
C GLY A 208 16.50 1.12 12.66
N CYS A 209 15.23 1.38 12.40
CA CYS A 209 14.28 1.97 13.33
C CYS A 209 13.71 0.85 14.19
N VAL A 210 13.78 0.99 15.51
CA VAL A 210 13.25 0.01 16.46
C VAL A 210 12.00 0.58 17.11
N ILE A 211 10.90 -0.15 17.03
CA ILE A 211 9.61 0.23 17.59
C ILE A 211 9.25 -0.76 18.68
N ASP A 212 9.15 -0.27 19.92
CA ASP A 212 8.54 -1.02 21.02
C ASP A 212 7.05 -0.69 21.08
N ILE A 213 6.22 -1.71 20.95
CA ILE A 213 4.77 -1.67 21.09
C ILE A 213 4.45 -2.25 22.45
N ARG A 214 3.90 -1.43 23.34
CA ARG A 214 3.53 -1.81 24.71
C ARG A 214 2.02 -1.83 24.83
N LEU A 215 1.48 -3.01 25.13
CA LEU A 215 0.05 -3.27 25.21
C LEU A 215 -0.42 -3.35 26.68
N PRO A 216 -1.71 -3.06 26.96
CA PRO A 216 -2.33 -3.40 28.24
C PRO A 216 -2.25 -4.92 28.49
N SER A 217 -2.16 -5.33 29.76
CA SER A 217 -2.04 -6.75 30.12
C SER A 217 -3.24 -7.62 29.74
N PHE A 218 -4.39 -7.01 29.47
CA PHE A 218 -5.63 -7.70 29.05
C PHE A 218 -5.84 -7.62 27.54
N VAL A 219 -4.82 -7.25 26.76
CA VAL A 219 -4.88 -7.19 25.30
C VAL A 219 -3.68 -7.92 24.71
N GLU A 220 -3.94 -8.77 23.73
CA GLU A 220 -2.90 -9.42 22.92
C GLU A 220 -3.02 -9.00 21.46
N ALA A 221 -1.90 -8.94 20.74
CA ALA A 221 -1.93 -8.77 19.30
C ALA A 221 -2.20 -10.12 18.63
N THR A 222 -3.18 -10.15 17.71
CA THR A 222 -3.48 -11.35 16.91
C THR A 222 -2.84 -11.30 15.54
N HIS A 223 -2.76 -10.11 14.95
CA HIS A 223 -2.12 -9.89 13.65
C HIS A 223 -1.32 -8.59 13.73
N LEU A 224 -0.13 -8.57 13.15
CA LEU A 224 0.64 -7.35 12.91
C LEU A 224 1.12 -7.38 11.47
N ILE A 225 0.73 -6.36 10.71
CA ILE A 225 0.97 -6.26 9.28
C ILE A 225 1.76 -4.99 9.02
N GLY A 226 2.87 -5.14 8.31
CA GLY A 226 3.68 -4.01 7.89
C GLY A 226 5.09 -4.45 7.54
N MET A 227 5.97 -3.48 7.33
CA MET A 227 7.37 -3.75 7.03
C MET A 227 8.18 -3.89 8.31
N GLY A 228 9.13 -4.82 8.30
CA GLY A 228 10.07 -5.02 9.39
C GLY A 228 10.11 -6.48 9.87
N GLU A 229 10.92 -6.69 10.88
CA GLU A 229 11.18 -8.00 11.48
C GLU A 229 10.88 -7.94 12.98
N PHE A 230 10.32 -9.03 13.51
CA PHE A 230 10.13 -9.20 14.94
C PHE A 230 11.44 -9.52 15.64
N LEU A 231 11.68 -8.85 16.76
CA LEU A 231 12.83 -9.14 17.62
C LEU A 231 12.39 -9.83 18.91
N ASP A 232 11.83 -11.04 18.78
CA ASP A 232 11.32 -11.80 19.94
C ASP A 232 12.40 -12.23 20.92
N ASP A 233 13.62 -12.49 20.43
CA ASP A 233 14.78 -12.87 21.26
C ASP A 233 15.43 -11.66 21.98
N GLU A 234 15.06 -10.43 21.63
CA GLU A 234 15.71 -9.20 22.12
C GLU A 234 14.78 -8.33 22.96
N LYS A 235 13.97 -8.92 23.85
CA LYS A 235 13.09 -8.16 24.77
C LYS A 235 13.81 -7.52 25.96
N ILE A 236 15.08 -7.16 25.79
CA ILE A 236 15.87 -6.45 26.81
C ILE A 236 15.56 -4.95 26.74
N LEU A 237 15.47 -4.30 27.90
CA LEU A 237 15.42 -2.83 28.01
C LEU A 237 16.64 -2.22 27.30
N LEU A 238 16.41 -1.34 26.33
CA LEU A 238 17.50 -0.69 25.61
C LEU A 238 18.24 0.29 26.55
N PRO A 239 19.57 0.47 26.41
CA PRO A 239 20.37 1.27 27.35
C PRO A 239 19.86 2.71 27.53
N ASN A 240 19.36 3.31 26.46
CA ASN A 240 18.81 4.66 26.49
C ASN A 240 17.46 4.76 27.24
N GLU A 241 16.71 3.66 27.40
CA GLU A 241 15.42 3.68 28.12
C GLU A 241 15.61 3.95 29.60
N ARG A 242 16.62 3.36 30.23
CA ARG A 242 16.90 3.58 31.65
C ARG A 242 17.26 5.03 31.93
N ALA A 243 18.14 5.60 31.10
CA ALA A 243 18.53 7.00 31.18
C ALA A 243 17.35 7.95 30.90
N THR A 244 16.55 7.66 29.87
CA THR A 244 15.36 8.45 29.50
C THR A 244 14.30 8.38 30.60
N PHE A 245 14.05 7.19 31.16
CA PHE A 245 13.14 7.02 32.28
C PHE A 245 13.63 7.76 33.52
N ALA A 246 14.91 7.65 33.87
CA ALA A 246 15.47 8.36 35.03
C ALA A 246 15.33 9.88 34.86
N ALA A 247 15.62 10.42 33.67
CA ALA A 247 15.43 11.83 33.36
C ALA A 247 13.95 12.24 33.43
N GLY A 248 13.06 11.47 32.82
CA GLY A 248 11.62 11.71 32.86
C GLY A 248 11.04 11.64 34.27
N SER A 249 11.45 10.65 35.06
CA SER A 249 11.06 10.47 36.46
C SER A 249 11.54 11.64 37.32
N ALA A 250 12.78 12.11 37.13
CA ALA A 250 13.28 13.30 37.82
C ALA A 250 12.47 14.56 37.47
N ILE A 251 12.09 14.74 36.19
CA ILE A 251 11.23 15.85 35.75
C ILE A 251 9.83 15.73 36.35
N ALA A 252 9.23 14.55 36.34
CA ALA A 252 7.91 14.27 36.92
C ALA A 252 7.91 14.55 38.43
N ALA A 253 8.89 14.04 39.16
CA ALA A 253 9.07 14.29 40.59
C ALA A 253 9.24 15.79 40.90
N LYS A 254 9.99 16.53 40.07
CA LYS A 254 10.12 18.00 40.18
C LYS A 254 8.78 18.72 40.01
N ASN A 255 7.85 18.15 39.25
CA ASN A 255 6.49 18.66 39.05
C ASN A 255 5.47 18.06 40.04
N GLY A 256 5.92 17.33 41.06
CA GLY A 256 5.04 16.71 42.06
C GLY A 256 4.23 15.51 41.53
N ILE A 257 4.61 14.96 40.39
CA ILE A 257 3.98 13.76 39.82
C ILE A 257 4.67 12.54 40.42
N GLU A 258 3.89 11.65 41.01
CA GLU A 258 4.38 10.39 41.55
C GLU A 258 4.87 9.49 40.41
N THR A 259 6.10 8.97 40.54
CA THR A 259 6.69 8.10 39.53
C THR A 259 6.79 6.69 40.08
N ASN A 260 6.16 5.74 39.39
CA ASN A 260 6.32 4.32 39.70
C ASN A 260 7.75 3.86 39.44
N LYS A 261 8.14 2.72 40.01
CA LYS A 261 9.39 2.05 39.63
C LYS A 261 9.29 1.58 38.18
N LEU A 262 10.44 1.43 37.50
CA LEU A 262 10.49 0.67 36.25
C LEU A 262 9.84 -0.71 36.48
N PRO A 263 9.04 -1.22 35.53
CA PRO A 263 8.56 -2.59 35.61
C PRO A 263 9.77 -3.52 35.71
N ASP A 264 9.61 -4.63 36.45
CA ASP A 264 10.63 -5.66 36.45
C ASP A 264 10.77 -6.25 35.04
N ARG A 265 11.90 -6.92 34.80
CA ARG A 265 12.26 -7.46 33.48
C ARG A 265 11.19 -8.43 32.94
N GLN A 266 10.64 -9.28 33.79
CA GLN A 266 9.66 -10.29 33.37
C GLN A 266 8.35 -9.64 32.95
N THR A 267 7.89 -8.63 33.72
CA THR A 267 6.72 -7.82 33.35
C THR A 267 6.95 -7.09 32.02
N PHE A 268 8.13 -6.50 31.80
CA PHE A 268 8.47 -5.83 30.55
C PHE A 268 8.48 -6.79 29.35
N GLU A 269 9.16 -7.93 29.47
CA GLU A 269 9.25 -8.95 28.42
C GLU A 269 7.86 -9.54 28.06
N GLY A 270 6.93 -9.56 29.01
CA GLY A 270 5.56 -10.04 28.79
C GLY A 270 4.63 -9.06 28.07
N VAL A 271 4.94 -7.77 28.03
CA VAL A 271 4.02 -6.73 27.49
C VAL A 271 4.58 -5.98 26.28
N VAL A 272 5.86 -6.18 25.97
CA VAL A 272 6.53 -5.50 24.85
C VAL A 272 6.66 -6.43 23.65
N MET A 273 6.14 -5.95 22.54
CA MET A 273 6.45 -6.43 21.19
C MET A 273 7.46 -5.48 20.56
N ARG A 274 8.50 -6.01 19.92
CA ARG A 274 9.56 -5.20 19.30
C ARG A 274 9.65 -5.50 17.82
N VAL A 275 9.58 -4.44 17.01
CA VAL A 275 9.70 -4.49 15.56
C VAL A 275 10.91 -3.69 15.12
N ARG A 276 11.69 -4.23 14.19
CA ARG A 276 12.85 -3.58 13.57
C ARG A 276 12.57 -3.30 12.11
N ILE A 277 12.83 -2.07 11.68
CA ILE A 277 12.67 -1.63 10.28
C ILE A 277 14.00 -1.05 9.81
N CYS A 278 14.77 -1.81 9.01
CA CYS A 278 16.12 -1.41 8.59
C CYS A 278 16.15 -0.04 7.88
N ARG A 279 15.28 0.13 6.88
CA ARG A 279 15.05 1.38 6.17
C ARG A 279 13.64 1.87 6.44
N HIS A 280 13.50 3.09 6.93
CA HIS A 280 12.19 3.68 7.22
C HIS A 280 12.01 5.00 6.47
N ASP A 281 10.76 5.44 6.38
CA ASP A 281 10.36 6.71 5.79
C ASP A 281 9.07 7.21 6.45
N PRO A 282 8.62 8.44 6.15
CA PRO A 282 7.38 8.97 6.71
C PRO A 282 6.09 8.22 6.33
N LEU A 283 6.12 7.36 5.31
CA LEU A 283 4.95 6.60 4.86
C LEU A 283 4.82 5.26 5.58
N THR A 284 5.91 4.75 6.14
CA THR A 284 6.01 3.44 6.77
C THR A 284 4.98 3.30 7.89
N THR A 285 3.97 2.45 7.66
CA THR A 285 2.86 2.21 8.57
C THR A 285 2.82 0.75 9.01
N LEU A 286 2.60 0.53 10.30
CA LEU A 286 2.28 -0.77 10.88
C LEU A 286 0.79 -0.80 11.24
N SER A 287 0.14 -1.93 11.01
CA SER A 287 -1.27 -2.15 11.31
C SER A 287 -1.40 -3.38 12.19
N MET A 288 -2.22 -3.29 13.24
CA MET A 288 -2.30 -4.33 14.25
C MET A 288 -3.75 -4.64 14.56
N MET A 289 -4.11 -5.92 14.57
CA MET A 289 -5.36 -6.41 15.12
C MET A 289 -5.11 -6.91 16.54
N LEU A 290 -6.04 -6.60 17.43
CA LEU A 290 -5.90 -6.83 18.86
C LEU A 290 -7.09 -7.66 19.35
N ARG A 291 -6.83 -8.61 20.24
CA ARG A 291 -7.84 -9.35 20.97
C ARG A 291 -7.86 -8.89 22.41
N VAL A 292 -9.06 -8.60 22.90
CA VAL A 292 -9.31 -8.33 24.32
C VAL A 292 -9.45 -9.66 25.06
N LEU A 293 -8.65 -9.86 26.09
CA LEU A 293 -8.66 -11.04 26.93
C LEU A 293 -9.80 -10.95 27.98
N PRO A 294 -10.33 -12.08 28.46
CA PRO A 294 -11.43 -12.10 29.44
C PRO A 294 -11.09 -11.47 30.80
N GLU A 295 -9.80 -11.27 31.08
CA GLU A 295 -9.23 -10.90 32.38
C GLU A 295 -9.28 -9.39 32.67
N ILE A 296 -10.17 -8.66 31.99
CA ILE A 296 -10.34 -7.23 32.22
C ILE A 296 -10.93 -6.98 33.62
N GLY A 297 -10.18 -6.27 34.48
CA GLY A 297 -10.65 -5.98 35.83
C GLY A 297 -11.91 -5.11 35.79
N ALA A 298 -12.89 -5.37 36.65
CA ALA A 298 -14.18 -4.67 36.67
C ALA A 298 -14.06 -3.13 36.83
N ASP A 299 -12.97 -2.66 37.43
CA ASP A 299 -12.68 -1.24 37.64
C ASP A 299 -11.80 -0.62 36.52
N THR A 300 -11.48 -1.40 35.48
CA THR A 300 -10.65 -0.92 34.36
C THR A 300 -11.51 -0.06 33.45
N GLU A 301 -11.26 1.25 33.44
CA GLU A 301 -11.98 2.19 32.58
C GLU A 301 -11.23 2.51 31.28
N PHE A 302 -9.92 2.31 31.26
CA PHE A 302 -9.06 2.73 30.15
C PHE A 302 -8.01 1.68 29.78
N ALA A 303 -7.81 1.50 28.48
CA ALA A 303 -6.65 0.84 27.91
C ALA A 303 -5.57 1.86 27.57
N HIS A 304 -4.32 1.55 27.92
CA HIS A 304 -3.15 2.40 27.64
C HIS A 304 -2.22 1.70 26.66
N PHE A 305 -1.97 2.35 25.53
CA PHE A 305 -1.04 1.89 24.50
C PHE A 305 0.15 2.83 24.46
N GLN A 306 1.35 2.28 24.37
CA GLN A 306 2.55 3.09 24.21
C GLN A 306 3.42 2.54 23.09
N PHE A 307 3.80 3.43 22.18
CA PHE A 307 4.67 3.16 21.05
C PHE A 307 5.94 3.97 21.23
N VAL A 308 7.09 3.29 21.26
CA VAL A 308 8.40 3.92 21.41
C VAL A 308 9.25 3.61 20.19
N ALA A 309 9.33 4.55 19.25
CA ALA A 309 10.15 4.45 18.06
C ALA A 309 11.52 5.09 18.29
N ARG A 310 12.59 4.38 17.94
CA ARG A 310 13.98 4.83 18.05
C ARG A 310 14.66 4.73 16.71
N TYR A 311 15.20 5.84 16.23
CA TYR A 311 15.83 5.91 14.92
C TYR A 311 16.83 7.07 14.89
N MET A 312 17.67 7.11 13.86
CA MET A 312 18.59 8.23 13.63
C MET A 312 17.90 9.29 12.77
N ASP A 313 18.20 10.56 13.04
CA ASP A 313 17.79 11.65 12.15
C ASP A 313 18.38 11.50 10.74
N ALA A 314 17.86 12.24 9.76
CA ALA A 314 18.27 12.13 8.37
C ALA A 314 19.79 12.31 8.14
N PRO A 315 20.49 13.26 8.82
CA PRO A 315 21.94 13.37 8.75
C PRO A 315 22.72 12.24 9.44
N GLY A 316 22.06 11.39 10.24
CA GLY A 316 22.71 10.37 11.07
C GLY A 316 23.49 10.94 12.25
N SER A 317 23.19 12.17 12.67
CA SER A 317 23.90 12.91 13.71
C SER A 317 23.30 12.75 15.10
N MET A 318 21.99 12.47 15.19
CA MET A 318 21.24 12.43 16.43
C MET A 318 20.34 11.21 16.48
N MET A 319 20.37 10.50 17.61
CA MET A 319 19.39 9.48 17.93
C MET A 319 18.10 10.14 18.42
N ILE A 320 17.00 9.86 17.73
CA ILE A 320 15.66 10.31 18.07
C ILE A 320 14.93 9.16 18.78
N THR A 321 14.32 9.47 19.93
CA THR A 321 13.35 8.61 20.59
C THR A 321 11.99 9.31 20.55
N ARG A 322 11.06 8.78 19.78
CA ARG A 322 9.69 9.26 19.67
C ARG A 322 8.78 8.36 20.50
N ILE A 323 8.06 8.97 21.44
CA ILE A 323 7.12 8.27 22.32
C ILE A 323 5.72 8.77 22.01
N SER A 324 4.83 7.85 21.64
CA SER A 324 3.40 8.12 21.48
C SER A 324 2.64 7.29 22.50
N THR A 325 1.83 7.92 23.33
CA THR A 325 1.00 7.23 24.33
C THR A 325 -0.46 7.56 24.07
N TYR A 326 -1.28 6.53 23.93
CA TYR A 326 -2.71 6.63 23.69
C TYR A 326 -3.48 6.03 24.86
N ARG A 327 -4.56 6.69 25.23
CA ARG A 327 -5.50 6.24 26.27
C ARG A 327 -6.87 6.12 25.61
N LEU A 328 -7.40 4.90 25.56
CA LEU A 328 -8.70 4.60 24.98
C LEU A 328 -9.68 4.23 26.09
N GLY A 329 -10.88 4.79 26.04
CA GLY A 329 -11.97 4.41 26.95
C GLY A 329 -12.52 3.04 26.59
N LEU A 330 -12.83 2.23 27.59
CA LEU A 330 -13.47 0.95 27.39
C LEU A 330 -14.99 1.14 27.33
N ALA A 331 -15.60 0.74 26.22
CA ALA A 331 -17.05 0.83 26.05
C ALA A 331 -17.76 -0.08 27.06
N LYS A 332 -18.73 0.48 27.80
CA LYS A 332 -19.53 -0.24 28.80
C LYS A 332 -20.83 -0.80 28.21
N ASP A 333 -21.22 -0.32 27.04
CA ASP A 333 -22.42 -0.68 26.30
C ASP A 333 -22.19 -0.61 24.78
N VAL A 334 -23.14 -1.19 24.03
CA VAL A 334 -23.07 -1.32 22.58
C VAL A 334 -23.13 0.05 21.89
N SER A 335 -23.96 0.98 22.37
CA SER A 335 -24.07 2.33 21.79
C SER A 335 -22.74 3.06 21.85
N THR A 336 -22.09 3.07 23.02
CA THR A 336 -20.77 3.69 23.20
C THR A 336 -19.71 3.02 22.33
N TYR A 337 -19.81 1.71 22.12
CA TYR A 337 -18.92 0.99 21.21
C TYR A 337 -19.14 1.42 19.76
N MET A 338 -20.38 1.43 19.28
CA MET A 338 -20.74 1.82 17.91
C MET A 338 -20.37 3.28 17.62
N ASP A 339 -20.56 4.18 18.59
CA ASP A 339 -20.16 5.59 18.46
C ASP A 339 -18.63 5.78 18.39
N SER A 340 -17.85 4.79 18.81
CA SER A 340 -16.37 4.83 18.79
C SER A 340 -15.76 4.20 17.53
N VAL A 341 -16.58 3.61 16.67
CA VAL A 341 -16.14 2.94 15.45
C VAL A 341 -15.65 3.96 14.42
N ASP A 342 -14.49 3.69 13.85
CA ASP A 342 -13.91 4.48 12.75
C ASP A 342 -14.13 3.74 11.42
N GLU A 343 -15.03 4.28 10.60
CA GLU A 343 -15.46 3.67 9.33
C GLU A 343 -14.39 3.70 8.23
N ASP A 344 -13.34 4.51 8.38
CA ASP A 344 -12.21 4.59 7.45
C ASP A 344 -11.08 3.63 7.84
N VAL A 345 -10.82 3.47 9.15
CA VAL A 345 -9.73 2.62 9.65
C VAL A 345 -10.04 1.13 9.53
N ILE A 346 -11.25 0.71 9.91
CA ILE A 346 -11.68 -0.70 9.85
C ILE A 346 -11.46 -1.34 8.48
N PRO A 347 -11.98 -0.77 7.37
CA PRO A 347 -11.84 -1.40 6.06
C PRO A 347 -10.37 -1.48 5.63
N VAL A 348 -9.52 -0.52 6.01
CA VAL A 348 -8.08 -0.55 5.68
C VAL A 348 -7.34 -1.63 6.48
N VAL A 349 -7.62 -1.78 7.77
CA VAL A 349 -6.99 -2.85 8.58
C VAL A 349 -7.41 -4.23 8.09
N LEU A 350 -8.70 -4.44 7.81
CA LEU A 350 -9.20 -5.67 7.20
C LEU A 350 -8.63 -5.89 5.79
N ALA A 351 -8.48 -4.82 5.00
CA ALA A 351 -7.89 -4.90 3.68
C ALA A 351 -6.42 -5.29 3.72
N LYS A 352 -5.65 -4.80 4.70
CA LYS A 352 -4.24 -5.17 4.85
C LYS A 352 -4.11 -6.65 5.17
N GLU A 353 -4.99 -7.18 6.03
CA GLU A 353 -5.06 -8.62 6.30
C GLU A 353 -5.45 -9.43 5.06
N ALA A 354 -6.46 -8.98 4.33
CA ALA A 354 -6.86 -9.61 3.08
C ALA A 354 -5.71 -9.63 2.05
N VAL A 355 -4.97 -8.52 1.92
CA VAL A 355 -3.82 -8.43 1.01
C VAL A 355 -2.67 -9.31 1.49
N TYR A 356 -2.39 -9.35 2.79
CA TYR A 356 -1.38 -10.22 3.38
C TYR A 356 -1.72 -11.69 3.12
N ARG A 357 -2.95 -12.13 3.41
CA ARG A 357 -3.43 -13.49 3.10
C ARG A 357 -3.39 -13.83 1.61
N ALA A 358 -3.56 -12.84 0.74
CA ALA A 358 -3.47 -13.03 -0.71
C ALA A 358 -2.02 -13.14 -1.24
N LEU A 359 -1.02 -12.75 -0.43
CA LEU A 359 0.40 -12.86 -0.74
C LEU A 359 1.05 -14.09 -0.10
N TYR A 360 0.79 -14.31 1.19
CA TYR A 360 1.50 -15.30 2.03
C TYR A 360 0.60 -16.46 2.48
N GLY A 361 -0.71 -16.37 2.25
CA GLY A 361 -1.68 -17.36 2.70
C GLY A 361 -2.14 -17.12 4.14
N ARG A 362 -2.78 -18.12 4.74
CA ARG A 362 -3.21 -18.06 6.15
C ARG A 362 -2.10 -18.62 7.03
N GLU A 363 -1.97 -18.07 8.23
CA GLU A 363 -1.23 -18.74 9.31
C GLU A 363 -1.97 -20.03 9.67
N SER A 364 -1.55 -21.16 9.09
CA SER A 364 -2.00 -22.48 9.53
C SER A 364 -0.97 -23.05 10.50
N ASP A 365 -1.41 -23.36 11.73
CA ASP A 365 -0.69 -24.13 12.75
C ASP A 365 0.53 -23.46 13.43
N GLY A 366 0.54 -22.13 13.56
CA GLY A 366 1.56 -21.42 14.36
C GLY A 366 2.95 -21.37 13.73
N VAL A 367 3.05 -21.67 12.42
CA VAL A 367 4.22 -21.38 11.59
C VAL A 367 3.83 -20.19 10.72
N LEU A 368 4.51 -19.05 10.93
CA LEU A 368 4.49 -17.93 10.00
C LEU A 368 5.05 -18.44 8.67
N ASN A 369 4.17 -18.70 7.70
CA ASN A 369 4.60 -18.93 6.33
C ASN A 369 4.83 -17.55 5.69
N ASP A 370 5.88 -16.85 6.11
CA ASP A 370 6.33 -15.61 5.45
C ASP A 370 7.01 -15.92 4.08
N GLU A 371 6.99 -17.17 3.65
CA GLU A 371 7.48 -17.57 2.33
C GLU A 371 6.48 -17.15 1.24
N PRO A 372 6.93 -16.37 0.24
CA PRO A 372 6.07 -15.96 -0.86
C PRO A 372 5.59 -17.16 -1.67
N VAL A 373 4.30 -17.17 -1.97
CA VAL A 373 3.65 -18.29 -2.62
C VAL A 373 3.76 -18.17 -4.15
N ASP A 374 3.71 -19.28 -4.89
CA ASP A 374 3.80 -19.24 -6.35
C ASP A 374 2.65 -18.43 -7.00
N PRO A 375 2.82 -17.89 -8.22
CA PRO A 375 1.79 -17.05 -8.85
C PRO A 375 0.42 -17.70 -9.09
N ALA A 376 0.36 -19.02 -9.29
CA ALA A 376 -0.90 -19.72 -9.50
C ALA A 376 -1.64 -19.92 -8.16
N GLU A 377 -0.88 -20.20 -7.10
CA GLU A 377 -1.41 -20.29 -5.76
C GLU A 377 -1.81 -18.92 -5.20
N MET A 378 -1.07 -17.84 -5.50
CA MET A 378 -1.50 -16.46 -5.20
C MET A 378 -2.89 -16.14 -5.78
N GLU A 379 -3.23 -16.64 -6.96
CA GLU A 379 -4.56 -16.46 -7.55
C GLU A 379 -5.65 -17.26 -6.80
N LYS A 380 -5.32 -18.48 -6.37
CA LYS A 380 -6.19 -19.30 -5.53
C LYS A 380 -6.40 -18.65 -4.15
N LEU A 381 -5.36 -18.10 -3.55
CA LEU A 381 -5.40 -17.37 -2.28
C LEU A 381 -6.23 -16.10 -2.42
N ALA A 382 -6.04 -15.32 -3.49
CA ALA A 382 -6.86 -14.16 -3.81
C ALA A 382 -8.35 -14.48 -3.88
N TYR A 383 -8.73 -15.59 -4.55
CA TYR A 383 -10.10 -16.06 -4.57
C TYR A 383 -10.61 -16.51 -3.19
N GLN A 384 -9.77 -17.17 -2.40
CA GLN A 384 -10.12 -17.54 -1.03
C GLN A 384 -10.33 -16.32 -0.13
N VAL A 385 -9.51 -15.28 -0.28
CA VAL A 385 -9.62 -14.02 0.45
C VAL A 385 -10.92 -13.29 0.11
N GLN A 386 -11.40 -13.32 -1.15
CA GLN A 386 -12.72 -12.79 -1.47
C GLN A 386 -13.83 -13.46 -0.65
N LYS A 387 -13.73 -14.79 -0.43
CA LYS A 387 -14.67 -15.52 0.43
C LYS A 387 -14.52 -15.15 1.90
N ASP A 388 -13.31 -14.85 2.34
CA ASP A 388 -13.01 -14.44 3.72
C ASP A 388 -13.56 -13.03 4.01
N ILE A 389 -13.49 -12.12 3.04
CA ILE A 389 -14.20 -10.83 3.07
C ILE A 389 -15.71 -11.08 3.18
N ASP A 390 -16.28 -11.92 2.31
CA ASP A 390 -17.71 -12.23 2.32
C ASP A 390 -18.15 -12.82 3.68
N ALA A 391 -17.35 -13.72 4.27
CA ALA A 391 -17.61 -14.30 5.60
C ALA A 391 -17.53 -13.26 6.72
N THR A 392 -16.59 -12.32 6.64
CA THR A 392 -16.45 -11.23 7.61
C THR A 392 -17.69 -10.32 7.62
N ILE A 393 -18.17 -9.93 6.43
CA ILE A 393 -19.40 -9.14 6.28
C ILE A 393 -20.62 -9.90 6.81
N GLN A 394 -20.70 -11.20 6.49
CA GLN A 394 -21.78 -12.06 6.97
C GLN A 394 -21.78 -12.16 8.51
N ASN A 395 -20.62 -12.28 9.14
CA ASN A 395 -20.49 -12.34 10.59
C ASN A 395 -20.91 -11.02 11.25
N ILE A 396 -20.42 -9.87 10.76
CA ILE A 396 -20.81 -8.55 11.25
C ILE A 396 -22.33 -8.37 11.15
N SER A 397 -22.93 -8.71 10.00
CA SER A 397 -24.38 -8.67 9.81
C SER A 397 -25.14 -9.60 10.78
N GLY A 398 -24.61 -10.81 11.00
CA GLY A 398 -25.16 -11.79 11.95
C GLY A 398 -25.21 -11.24 13.36
N GLU A 399 -24.07 -10.77 13.87
CA GLU A 399 -23.93 -10.22 15.22
C GLU A 399 -24.78 -8.95 15.41
N PHE A 400 -24.77 -8.03 14.44
CA PHE A 400 -25.60 -6.82 14.51
C PHE A 400 -27.09 -7.14 14.65
N ARG A 401 -27.58 -8.13 13.90
CA ARG A 401 -28.97 -8.60 14.03
C ARG A 401 -29.24 -9.23 15.39
N LEU A 402 -28.30 -10.01 15.92
CA LEU A 402 -28.44 -10.61 17.25
C LEU A 402 -28.51 -9.53 18.34
N LEU A 403 -27.69 -8.49 18.26
CA LEU A 403 -27.74 -7.33 19.15
C LEU A 403 -29.10 -6.64 19.10
N GLY A 404 -29.61 -6.34 17.89
CA GLY A 404 -30.95 -5.75 17.74
C GLY A 404 -32.09 -6.62 18.29
N LEU A 405 -31.93 -7.95 18.32
CA LEU A 405 -32.88 -8.85 18.98
C LEU A 405 -32.82 -8.76 20.50
N GLN A 406 -31.62 -8.65 21.07
CA GLN A 406 -31.40 -8.58 22.51
C GLN A 406 -31.91 -7.25 23.10
N GLU A 407 -31.75 -6.15 22.37
CA GLU A 407 -32.20 -4.81 22.78
C GLU A 407 -33.72 -4.60 22.59
N GLY A 408 -34.44 -5.61 22.07
CA GLY A 408 -35.89 -5.52 21.85
C GLY A 408 -36.28 -4.62 20.67
N ALA A 409 -35.34 -4.28 19.78
CA ALA A 409 -35.57 -3.46 18.58
C ALA A 409 -36.47 -4.14 17.53
N ARG A 410 -36.93 -5.38 17.78
CA ARG A 410 -38.19 -5.89 17.20
C ARG A 410 -39.40 -5.23 17.89
N ALA A 411 -39.46 -3.90 17.87
CA ALA A 411 -40.73 -3.20 17.95
C ALA A 411 -41.45 -3.45 16.61
N LEU A 412 -42.11 -4.61 16.51
CA LEU A 412 -43.22 -4.77 15.59
C LEU A 412 -44.29 -3.78 16.06
N ASP A 413 -44.32 -2.58 15.48
CA ASP A 413 -45.47 -1.71 15.66
C ASP A 413 -46.67 -2.46 15.06
N LEU A 414 -47.48 -3.04 15.95
CA LEU A 414 -48.79 -3.55 15.62
C LEU A 414 -49.64 -2.33 15.30
N THR A 415 -49.90 -2.10 14.01
CA THR A 415 -50.99 -1.20 13.62
C THR A 415 -52.29 -1.68 14.25
N GLU A 416 -53.25 -0.78 14.51
CA GLU A 416 -54.57 -1.13 15.10
C GLU A 416 -55.33 -2.22 14.29
N GLU A 417 -54.89 -2.52 13.07
CA GLU A 417 -55.42 -3.54 12.16
C GLU A 417 -54.65 -4.89 12.19
N GLY A 418 -53.66 -5.06 13.06
CA GLY A 418 -52.92 -6.31 13.23
C GLY A 418 -51.90 -6.62 12.12
N GLN A 419 -51.54 -5.63 11.29
CA GLN A 419 -50.46 -5.76 10.31
C GLN A 419 -49.13 -5.25 10.89
N THR A 420 -48.10 -6.08 10.77
CA THR A 420 -46.72 -5.77 11.18
C THR A 420 -46.08 -4.82 10.18
N LYS A 421 -45.74 -3.60 10.58
CA LYS A 421 -44.96 -2.68 9.75
C LYS A 421 -43.55 -2.58 10.34
N ALA A 422 -42.54 -3.00 9.58
CA ALA A 422 -41.14 -2.77 9.97
C ALA A 422 -40.86 -1.26 9.92
N VAL A 423 -40.36 -0.69 11.03
CA VAL A 423 -39.95 0.72 11.11
C VAL A 423 -38.50 0.82 10.67
N GLY A 424 -38.25 1.06 9.37
CA GLY A 424 -36.91 1.19 8.80
C GLY A 424 -36.78 0.49 7.45
N SER A 425 -35.80 0.89 6.64
CA SER A 425 -35.49 0.18 5.39
C SER A 425 -34.96 -1.21 5.73
N SER A 426 -35.17 -2.22 4.88
CA SER A 426 -34.62 -3.57 5.11
C SER A 426 -33.10 -3.59 5.22
N MET A 427 -32.40 -2.57 4.69
CA MET A 427 -30.94 -2.43 4.82
C MET A 427 -30.55 -2.03 6.26
N ASP A 428 -31.33 -1.15 6.90
CA ASP A 428 -31.04 -0.59 8.23
C ASP A 428 -31.05 -1.68 9.32
N PHE A 429 -31.73 -2.79 9.06
CA PHE A 429 -31.76 -3.96 9.94
C PHE A 429 -30.77 -5.06 9.56
N THR A 430 -30.11 -4.95 8.41
CA THR A 430 -29.26 -6.02 7.86
C THR A 430 -27.79 -5.78 8.17
N PHE A 431 -27.33 -4.53 8.26
CA PHE A 431 -25.92 -4.20 8.53
C PHE A 431 -25.84 -2.89 9.33
N PRO A 432 -24.80 -2.71 10.19
CA PRO A 432 -24.64 -1.47 10.94
C PRO A 432 -24.52 -0.25 10.03
N PRO A 433 -25.37 0.79 10.18
CA PRO A 433 -25.29 1.99 9.35
C PRO A 433 -23.98 2.76 9.53
N GLU A 434 -23.39 2.70 10.73
CA GLU A 434 -22.08 3.29 11.08
C GLU A 434 -20.91 2.67 10.31
N LEU A 435 -21.13 1.52 9.64
CA LEU A 435 -20.13 0.82 8.83
C LEU A 435 -20.49 0.81 7.33
N SER A 436 -21.44 1.66 6.91
CA SER A 436 -21.94 1.65 5.53
C SER A 436 -20.86 1.98 4.49
N GLU A 437 -19.96 2.93 4.77
CA GLU A 437 -18.83 3.23 3.89
C GLU A 437 -17.74 2.14 3.98
N SER A 438 -17.48 1.58 5.17
CA SER A 438 -16.57 0.43 5.30
C SER A 438 -17.01 -0.75 4.43
N LEU A 439 -18.31 -1.04 4.40
CA LEU A 439 -18.90 -2.08 3.56
C LEU A 439 -18.68 -1.79 2.06
N ARG A 440 -18.84 -0.53 1.63
CA ARG A 440 -18.56 -0.10 0.24
C ARG A 440 -17.08 -0.25 -0.09
N LEU A 441 -16.19 0.18 0.78
CA LEU A 441 -14.74 0.05 0.59
C LEU A 441 -14.31 -1.42 0.51
N LEU A 442 -14.87 -2.30 1.34
CA LEU A 442 -14.61 -3.74 1.28
C LEU A 442 -15.15 -4.39 0.00
N TYR A 443 -16.29 -3.92 -0.52
CA TYR A 443 -16.76 -4.31 -1.85
C TYR A 443 -15.76 -3.91 -2.95
N TYR A 444 -15.28 -2.67 -2.94
CA TYR A 444 -14.29 -2.21 -3.92
C TYR A 444 -12.97 -2.95 -3.79
N LEU A 445 -12.50 -3.23 -2.58
CA LEU A 445 -11.32 -4.07 -2.33
C LEU A 445 -11.48 -5.44 -2.98
N ARG A 446 -12.60 -6.12 -2.71
CA ARG A 446 -12.90 -7.48 -3.17
C ARG A 446 -12.79 -7.60 -4.68
N ARG A 447 -13.38 -6.67 -5.43
CA ARG A 447 -13.35 -6.64 -6.92
C ARG A 447 -12.17 -5.87 -7.50
N GLY A 448 -11.44 -5.15 -6.65
CA GLY A 448 -10.40 -4.22 -7.03
C GLY A 448 -9.06 -4.89 -7.31
N PRO A 449 -8.05 -4.08 -7.66
CA PRO A 449 -6.74 -4.57 -8.10
C PRO A 449 -5.92 -5.25 -7.00
N LEU A 450 -6.29 -5.05 -5.73
CA LEU A 450 -5.57 -5.60 -4.59
C LEU A 450 -5.92 -7.08 -4.35
N VAL A 451 -7.20 -7.43 -4.45
CA VAL A 451 -7.68 -8.79 -4.09
C VAL A 451 -8.22 -9.55 -5.29
N SER A 452 -8.84 -8.91 -6.30
CA SER A 452 -9.56 -9.67 -7.33
C SER A 452 -8.64 -10.65 -8.09
N PRO A 453 -9.00 -11.95 -8.14
CA PRO A 453 -8.39 -12.89 -9.08
C PRO A 453 -8.80 -12.51 -10.51
N GLY A 454 -8.04 -12.93 -11.51
CA GLY A 454 -8.38 -12.74 -12.91
C GLY A 454 -7.33 -12.04 -13.79
N PRO A 455 -7.54 -12.07 -15.11
CA PRO A 455 -6.53 -11.76 -16.13
C PRO A 455 -6.29 -10.26 -16.34
N VAL A 456 -6.93 -9.40 -15.54
CA VAL A 456 -6.94 -7.95 -15.77
C VAL A 456 -5.57 -7.32 -15.45
N GLN A 457 -4.75 -7.97 -14.62
CA GLN A 457 -3.47 -7.45 -14.16
C GLN A 457 -2.38 -8.51 -14.21
N SER A 458 -1.16 -8.07 -14.53
CA SER A 458 0.03 -8.92 -14.46
C SER A 458 0.33 -9.31 -13.00
N SER A 459 1.09 -10.39 -12.80
CA SER A 459 1.63 -10.72 -11.46
C SER A 459 2.45 -9.56 -10.89
N ASP A 460 3.17 -8.86 -11.75
CA ASP A 460 4.05 -7.76 -11.38
C ASP A 460 3.28 -6.56 -10.84
N ASP A 461 2.23 -6.12 -11.55
CA ASP A 461 1.37 -5.00 -11.13
C ASP A 461 0.70 -5.27 -9.79
N ARG A 462 0.30 -6.54 -9.55
CA ARG A 462 -0.33 -6.95 -8.29
C ARG A 462 0.69 -6.95 -7.16
N ALA A 463 1.86 -7.53 -7.38
CA ALA A 463 2.93 -7.58 -6.38
C ALA A 463 3.36 -6.18 -5.94
N GLU A 464 3.55 -5.25 -6.88
CA GLU A 464 3.90 -3.85 -6.54
C GLU A 464 2.79 -3.19 -5.72
N LYS A 465 1.53 -3.25 -6.18
CA LYS A 465 0.41 -2.59 -5.48
C LYS A 465 0.18 -3.15 -4.09
N ARG A 466 0.27 -4.47 -3.92
CA ARG A 466 0.07 -5.11 -2.63
C ARG A 466 1.18 -4.73 -1.65
N SER A 467 2.43 -4.79 -2.08
CA SER A 467 3.57 -4.40 -1.23
C SER A 467 3.49 -2.92 -0.81
N LEU A 468 3.12 -2.03 -1.74
CA LEU A 468 2.83 -0.62 -1.42
C LEU A 468 1.67 -0.49 -0.42
N PHE A 469 0.54 -1.16 -0.67
CA PHE A 469 -0.65 -1.06 0.17
C PHE A 469 -0.38 -1.46 1.63
N LEU A 470 0.43 -2.50 1.87
CA LEU A 470 0.73 -2.96 3.22
C LEU A 470 1.49 -1.91 4.05
N ARG A 471 2.31 -1.07 3.40
CA ARG A 471 3.15 -0.08 4.10
C ARG A 471 2.62 1.34 4.09
N LEU A 472 1.68 1.70 3.21
CA LEU A 472 1.18 3.07 3.05
C LEU A 472 0.28 3.52 4.21
N PRO A 473 0.15 4.85 4.41
CA PRO A 473 -0.75 5.44 5.40
C PRO A 473 -2.22 5.34 5.00
N LEU A 474 -3.11 5.60 5.96
CA LEU A 474 -4.56 5.46 5.84
C LEU A 474 -5.14 6.11 4.57
N ASP A 475 -4.89 7.39 4.36
CA ASP A 475 -5.46 8.16 3.23
C ASP A 475 -5.08 7.58 1.87
N ASP A 476 -3.84 7.09 1.75
CA ASP A 476 -3.36 6.47 0.51
C ASP A 476 -3.99 5.09 0.32
N CYS A 477 -4.11 4.29 1.39
CA CYS A 477 -4.82 3.01 1.36
C CYS A 477 -6.29 3.19 0.93
N LEU A 478 -7.01 4.18 1.46
CA LEU A 478 -8.39 4.47 1.05
C LEU A 478 -8.48 4.77 -0.46
N ASN A 479 -7.58 5.61 -0.98
CA ASN A 479 -7.50 5.92 -2.42
C ASN A 479 -7.11 4.70 -3.29
N MET A 480 -6.42 3.71 -2.73
CA MET A 480 -6.06 2.45 -3.40
C MET A 480 -7.21 1.44 -3.40
N MET A 481 -8.11 1.50 -2.40
CA MET A 481 -9.28 0.64 -2.30
C MET A 481 -10.37 1.08 -3.28
N ALA A 482 -10.70 2.37 -3.28
CA ALA A 482 -11.74 2.92 -4.16
C ALA A 482 -11.30 4.28 -4.73
N PRO A 483 -11.63 4.58 -6.01
CA PRO A 483 -11.25 5.85 -6.60
C PRO A 483 -12.13 6.99 -6.07
N ILE A 484 -11.51 8.12 -5.77
CA ILE A 484 -12.24 9.36 -5.49
C ILE A 484 -12.57 10.03 -6.81
N VAL A 485 -13.84 10.39 -7.01
CA VAL A 485 -14.35 10.87 -8.30
C VAL A 485 -14.96 12.26 -8.17
N TRP A 486 -14.62 13.15 -9.07
CA TRP A 486 -15.26 14.46 -9.25
C TRP A 486 -15.92 14.51 -10.62
N THR A 487 -17.11 15.07 -10.69
CA THR A 487 -17.85 15.20 -11.95
C THR A 487 -18.40 16.60 -12.12
N THR A 488 -18.45 17.03 -13.38
CA THR A 488 -19.19 18.24 -13.78
C THR A 488 -20.70 18.04 -13.79
N GLY A 489 -21.18 16.79 -13.74
CA GLY A 489 -22.56 16.46 -14.07
C GLY A 489 -22.85 16.71 -15.56
N ALA A 490 -24.11 16.88 -15.92
CA ALA A 490 -24.49 17.24 -17.29
C ALA A 490 -24.05 18.66 -17.66
N LEU A 491 -23.14 18.77 -18.62
CA LEU A 491 -22.75 20.01 -19.28
C LEU A 491 -23.67 20.24 -20.48
N HIS A 492 -24.46 21.31 -20.44
CA HIS A 492 -25.29 21.73 -21.59
C HIS A 492 -24.74 23.00 -22.28
N ASP A 493 -23.92 23.80 -21.59
CA ASP A 493 -23.28 24.99 -22.15
C ASP A 493 -21.85 25.14 -21.59
N PRO A 494 -20.81 25.15 -22.46
CA PRO A 494 -19.42 25.35 -22.05
C PRO A 494 -19.16 26.68 -21.30
N LYS A 495 -19.98 27.70 -21.52
CA LYS A 495 -19.81 29.07 -21.00
C LYS A 495 -20.54 29.33 -19.70
N LEU A 496 -21.57 28.55 -19.37
CA LEU A 496 -22.30 28.64 -18.10
C LEU A 496 -21.51 28.05 -16.91
N VAL A 497 -20.34 27.51 -17.18
CA VAL A 497 -19.39 27.01 -16.18
C VAL A 497 -18.60 28.18 -15.56
N VAL A 498 -19.32 29.21 -15.11
CA VAL A 498 -18.72 30.45 -14.59
C VAL A 498 -18.08 30.21 -13.21
N GLU A 499 -18.59 29.24 -12.47
CA GLU A 499 -17.91 28.61 -11.35
C GLU A 499 -18.24 27.11 -11.44
N VAL A 500 -17.31 26.26 -11.91
CA VAL A 500 -17.39 24.84 -11.50
C VAL A 500 -17.20 24.89 -9.99
N SER A 501 -18.28 25.03 -9.23
CA SER A 501 -18.34 24.38 -7.94
C SER A 501 -18.02 22.93 -8.27
N LEU A 502 -16.77 22.53 -8.02
CA LEU A 502 -16.33 21.14 -8.11
C LEU A 502 -17.29 20.42 -7.16
N ARG A 503 -18.43 19.94 -7.67
CA ARG A 503 -19.38 19.21 -6.86
C ARG A 503 -18.59 18.03 -6.32
N GLY A 504 -18.74 17.82 -5.02
CA GLY A 504 -17.99 16.85 -4.24
C GLY A 504 -18.09 15.42 -4.78
N THR A 505 -17.44 14.52 -4.06
CA THR A 505 -17.17 13.14 -4.45
C THR A 505 -18.41 12.42 -4.97
N ALA A 506 -18.42 12.10 -6.28
CA ALA A 506 -19.43 11.23 -6.88
C ALA A 506 -19.11 9.77 -6.56
N PRO A 507 -20.12 8.88 -6.47
CA PRO A 507 -19.85 7.48 -6.21
C PRO A 507 -19.12 6.87 -7.43
N PRO A 508 -18.07 6.04 -7.21
CA PRO A 508 -17.28 5.47 -8.29
C PRO A 508 -18.00 4.29 -8.96
N GLU A 509 -19.06 4.61 -9.69
CA GLU A 509 -19.92 3.63 -10.35
C GLU A 509 -20.23 4.01 -11.80
N THR A 510 -20.57 3.02 -12.62
CA THR A 510 -20.71 3.16 -14.08
C THR A 510 -21.68 4.25 -14.53
N LEU A 511 -22.71 4.56 -13.74
CA LEU A 511 -23.74 5.55 -14.09
C LEU A 511 -23.26 7.01 -14.02
N ILE A 512 -22.02 7.29 -13.63
CA ILE A 512 -21.41 8.63 -13.73
C ILE A 512 -20.98 9.00 -15.16
N LEU A 513 -20.81 8.02 -16.06
CA LEU A 513 -20.13 8.20 -17.37
C LEU A 513 -21.06 8.77 -18.45
N TRP A 514 -21.57 9.99 -18.24
CA TRP A 514 -22.52 10.64 -19.15
C TRP A 514 -21.83 11.22 -20.38
N ASP A 515 -22.49 11.18 -21.54
CA ASP A 515 -21.97 11.71 -22.81
C ASP A 515 -21.56 13.18 -22.70
N ASN A 516 -22.31 13.95 -21.92
CA ASN A 516 -22.11 15.38 -21.75
C ASN A 516 -21.41 15.74 -20.43
N SER A 517 -20.54 14.88 -19.90
CA SER A 517 -19.81 15.14 -18.66
C SER A 517 -18.31 15.02 -18.84
N ILE A 518 -17.58 15.75 -18.00
CA ILE A 518 -16.14 15.55 -17.76
C ILE A 518 -15.96 15.14 -16.30
N ILE A 519 -15.10 14.15 -16.09
CA ILE A 519 -14.87 13.50 -14.81
C ILE A 519 -13.37 13.53 -14.52
N ALA A 520 -13.03 13.81 -13.27
CA ALA A 520 -11.70 13.57 -12.71
C ALA A 520 -11.78 12.41 -11.74
N ALA A 521 -10.78 11.54 -11.70
CA ALA A 521 -10.71 10.50 -10.69
C ALA A 521 -9.27 10.27 -10.21
N ASP A 522 -9.15 10.00 -8.93
CA ASP A 522 -7.90 9.67 -8.25
C ASP A 522 -7.99 8.24 -7.70
N HIS A 523 -7.20 7.33 -8.26
CA HIS A 523 -7.06 5.94 -7.80
C HIS A 523 -5.60 5.63 -7.45
N PHE A 524 -5.07 6.44 -6.53
CA PHE A 524 -3.70 6.39 -6.01
C PHE A 524 -2.62 6.43 -7.11
N ASN A 525 -2.26 5.29 -7.70
CA ASN A 525 -1.26 5.17 -8.79
C ASN A 525 -1.74 5.73 -10.12
N ASN A 526 -3.06 5.88 -10.32
CA ASN A 526 -3.63 6.32 -11.58
C ASN A 526 -4.58 7.50 -11.36
N LEU A 527 -4.34 8.56 -12.13
CA LEU A 527 -5.18 9.74 -12.19
C LEU A 527 -5.88 9.74 -13.54
N PHE A 528 -7.16 10.07 -13.57
CA PHE A 528 -7.95 10.07 -14.79
C PHE A 528 -8.62 11.42 -14.97
N VAL A 529 -8.56 11.94 -16.20
CA VAL A 529 -9.52 12.94 -16.69
C VAL A 529 -10.25 12.29 -17.84
N TRP A 530 -11.52 11.96 -17.65
CA TRP A 530 -12.36 11.30 -18.63
C TRP A 530 -13.36 12.30 -19.23
N SER A 531 -13.49 12.30 -20.56
CA SER A 531 -14.41 13.16 -21.30
C SER A 531 -15.46 12.34 -22.03
N GLY A 532 -16.73 12.63 -21.75
CA GLY A 532 -17.86 12.07 -22.47
C GLY A 532 -17.90 12.53 -23.92
N LYS A 533 -18.54 11.74 -24.78
CA LYS A 533 -18.59 11.95 -26.24
C LYS A 533 -18.97 13.37 -26.69
N SER A 534 -19.83 14.07 -25.96
CA SER A 534 -20.31 15.41 -26.27
C SER A 534 -19.42 16.54 -25.73
N THR A 535 -18.32 16.21 -25.05
CA THR A 535 -17.39 17.16 -24.40
C THR A 535 -15.98 17.17 -25.01
N LEU A 536 -15.84 16.58 -26.20
CA LEU A 536 -14.55 16.42 -26.87
C LEU A 536 -14.07 17.69 -27.59
N SER A 537 -14.91 18.73 -27.73
CA SER A 537 -14.49 19.97 -28.37
C SER A 537 -13.51 20.77 -27.51
N GLU A 538 -12.70 21.61 -28.17
CA GLU A 538 -11.72 22.50 -27.52
C GLU A 538 -12.38 23.50 -26.57
N ASP A 539 -13.67 23.78 -26.73
CA ASP A 539 -14.44 24.65 -25.82
C ASP A 539 -14.39 24.16 -24.36
N PHE A 540 -14.17 22.85 -24.15
CA PHE A 540 -14.10 22.25 -22.82
C PHE A 540 -12.67 22.05 -22.29
N ASP A 541 -11.64 22.44 -23.05
CA ASP A 541 -10.22 22.28 -22.64
C ASP A 541 -9.93 22.94 -21.30
N HIS A 542 -10.53 24.10 -21.05
CA HIS A 542 -10.37 24.84 -19.80
C HIS A 542 -10.89 24.07 -18.57
N ILE A 543 -11.91 23.20 -18.73
CA ILE A 543 -12.43 22.33 -17.67
C ILE A 543 -11.48 21.15 -17.45
N ARG A 544 -11.04 20.50 -18.53
CA ARG A 544 -10.06 19.40 -18.45
C ARG A 544 -8.78 19.86 -17.75
N TRP A 545 -8.30 21.06 -18.08
CA TRP A 545 -7.14 21.67 -17.43
C TRP A 545 -7.38 21.93 -15.94
N LYS A 546 -8.55 22.44 -15.54
CA LYS A 546 -8.91 22.63 -14.12
C LYS A 546 -8.87 21.30 -13.35
N PHE A 547 -9.40 20.23 -13.93
CA PHE A 547 -9.35 18.90 -13.32
C PHE A 547 -7.94 18.31 -13.27
N GLN A 548 -7.15 18.48 -14.32
CA GLN A 548 -5.74 18.12 -14.29
C GLN A 548 -5.01 18.84 -13.15
N LYS A 549 -5.23 20.16 -12.99
CA LYS A 549 -4.62 20.94 -11.90
C LYS A 549 -5.11 20.52 -10.52
N LEU A 550 -6.38 20.19 -10.37
CA LEU A 550 -6.93 19.63 -9.14
C LEU A 550 -6.19 18.35 -8.74
N LEU A 551 -6.05 17.42 -9.68
CA LEU A 551 -5.37 16.14 -9.45
C LEU A 551 -3.87 16.36 -9.16
N GLU A 552 -3.18 17.17 -9.95
CA GLU A 552 -1.75 17.50 -9.73
C GLU A 552 -1.51 18.09 -8.33
N ASN A 553 -2.35 19.03 -7.88
CA ASN A 553 -2.24 19.63 -6.55
C ASN A 553 -2.49 18.60 -5.44
N ARG A 554 -3.49 17.72 -5.61
CA ARG A 554 -3.81 16.68 -4.63
C ARG A 554 -2.69 15.66 -4.47
N THR A 555 -1.95 15.38 -5.55
CA THR A 555 -0.91 14.34 -5.55
C THR A 555 0.50 14.88 -5.44
N GLN A 556 0.69 16.15 -5.08
CA GLN A 556 2.01 16.78 -5.04
C GLN A 556 3.02 16.05 -4.14
N HIS A 557 2.54 15.49 -3.03
CA HIS A 557 3.37 14.78 -2.05
C HIS A 557 3.20 13.25 -2.10
N ARG A 558 2.49 12.73 -3.10
CA ARG A 558 2.23 11.30 -3.22
C ARG A 558 3.47 10.57 -3.70
N PHE A 559 3.73 9.43 -3.08
CA PHE A 559 4.74 8.49 -3.52
C PHE A 559 4.14 7.07 -3.59
N PRO A 560 4.39 6.31 -4.67
CA PRO A 560 5.08 6.72 -5.90
C PRO A 560 4.33 7.79 -6.69
N ARG A 561 5.03 8.49 -7.59
CA ARG A 561 4.38 9.48 -8.46
C ARG A 561 3.32 8.80 -9.35
N PRO A 562 2.07 9.26 -9.31
CA PRO A 562 1.01 8.62 -10.07
C PRO A 562 1.02 9.02 -11.55
N MET A 563 0.40 8.18 -12.38
CA MET A 563 0.28 8.42 -13.82
C MET A 563 -1.05 9.11 -14.16
N LEU A 564 -0.98 10.25 -14.85
CA LEU A 564 -2.16 10.96 -15.36
C LEU A 564 -2.56 10.45 -16.74
N HIS A 565 -3.81 10.04 -16.87
CA HIS A 565 -4.46 9.59 -18.10
C HIS A 565 -5.53 10.59 -18.53
N LEU A 566 -5.39 11.14 -19.73
CA LEU A 566 -6.42 11.94 -20.38
C LEU A 566 -7.16 11.03 -21.37
N LEU A 567 -8.43 10.75 -21.08
CA LEU A 567 -9.22 9.73 -21.78
C LEU A 567 -10.51 10.34 -22.33
N SER A 568 -10.94 9.83 -23.47
CA SER A 568 -12.28 10.06 -24.03
C SER A 568 -13.10 8.78 -24.03
N GLU A 569 -14.42 8.90 -24.07
CA GLU A 569 -15.35 7.77 -24.15
C GLU A 569 -15.03 6.79 -25.29
N SER A 570 -14.56 7.30 -26.43
CA SER A 570 -14.18 6.48 -27.60
C SER A 570 -12.80 5.84 -27.49
N ASP A 571 -11.99 6.21 -26.50
CA ASP A 571 -10.64 5.69 -26.37
C ASP A 571 -10.65 4.26 -25.86
N SER A 572 -9.85 3.42 -26.50
CA SER A 572 -9.65 2.05 -26.03
C SER A 572 -9.12 2.02 -24.59
N MET A 573 -8.34 3.03 -24.18
CA MET A 573 -7.79 3.16 -22.83
C MET A 573 -8.84 3.57 -21.78
N SER A 574 -10.02 4.05 -22.18
CA SER A 574 -11.14 4.34 -21.27
C SER A 574 -11.52 3.13 -20.42
N ARG A 575 -11.35 1.91 -20.96
CA ARG A 575 -11.62 0.66 -20.22
C ARG A 575 -10.84 0.55 -18.90
N ARG A 576 -9.64 1.16 -18.80
CA ARG A 576 -8.83 1.17 -17.57
C ARG A 576 -9.52 1.93 -16.44
N PHE A 577 -10.24 2.99 -16.78
CA PHE A 577 -11.03 3.75 -15.80
C PHE A 577 -12.37 3.04 -15.54
N THR A 578 -13.07 2.61 -16.60
CA THR A 578 -14.36 1.92 -16.47
C THR A 578 -14.28 0.66 -15.61
N SER A 579 -13.19 -0.12 -15.70
CA SER A 579 -12.98 -1.32 -14.88
C SER A 579 -12.85 -1.04 -13.38
N MET A 580 -12.64 0.21 -12.97
CA MET A 580 -12.58 0.60 -11.55
C MET A 580 -13.95 0.98 -10.99
N LEU A 581 -14.97 1.14 -11.83
CA LEU A 581 -16.29 1.59 -11.43
C LEU A 581 -17.22 0.41 -11.12
N ALA A 582 -18.05 0.53 -10.08
CA ALA A 582 -19.06 -0.47 -9.75
C ALA A 582 -20.16 -0.54 -10.83
N PRO A 583 -20.64 -1.73 -11.22
CA PRO A 583 -21.58 -1.90 -12.33
C PRO A 583 -23.04 -1.61 -11.94
N SER A 584 -23.34 -0.43 -11.39
CA SER A 584 -24.70 -0.06 -10.96
C SER A 584 -25.73 0.10 -12.08
N HIS A 585 -25.31 0.12 -13.34
CA HIS A 585 -26.23 0.01 -14.50
C HIS A 585 -27.07 -1.29 -14.50
N ASN A 586 -26.64 -2.30 -13.73
CA ASN A 586 -27.35 -3.56 -13.52
C ASN A 586 -28.40 -3.49 -12.40
N ASP A 587 -28.37 -2.45 -11.57
CA ASP A 587 -29.31 -2.32 -10.45
C ASP A 587 -30.75 -2.02 -10.91
N PRO A 588 -31.75 -2.30 -10.07
CA PRO A 588 -33.10 -1.82 -10.27
C PRO A 588 -33.16 -0.29 -10.42
N LEU A 589 -34.06 0.21 -11.28
CA LEU A 589 -34.11 1.62 -11.67
C LEU A 589 -34.41 2.55 -10.46
N ASP A 590 -35.22 2.11 -9.53
CA ASP A 590 -35.51 2.79 -8.27
C ASP A 590 -34.24 2.99 -7.42
N HIS A 591 -33.39 1.96 -7.34
CA HIS A 591 -32.09 2.06 -6.66
C HIS A 591 -31.13 3.00 -7.39
N GLN A 592 -31.10 2.93 -8.73
CA GLN A 592 -30.30 3.85 -9.55
C GLN A 592 -30.70 5.31 -9.34
N LEU A 593 -32.01 5.60 -9.26
CA LEU A 593 -32.51 6.94 -9.01
C LEU A 593 -32.22 7.43 -7.58
N ALA A 594 -32.20 6.53 -6.61
CA ALA A 594 -31.82 6.86 -5.24
C ALA A 594 -30.34 7.28 -5.13
N LEU A 595 -29.43 6.55 -5.78
CA LEU A 595 -27.99 6.84 -5.79
C LEU A 595 -27.62 7.99 -6.74
N PHE A 596 -28.32 8.11 -7.86
CA PHE A 596 -28.09 9.14 -8.86
C PHE A 596 -29.38 9.91 -9.14
N PRO A 597 -29.81 10.82 -8.24
CA PRO A 597 -31.04 11.60 -8.44
C PRO A 597 -31.04 12.40 -9.74
N ALA A 598 -29.86 12.78 -10.23
CA ALA A 598 -29.69 13.50 -11.48
C ALA A 598 -30.12 12.68 -12.72
N LEU A 599 -30.21 11.35 -12.63
CA LEU A 599 -30.76 10.50 -13.71
C LEU A 599 -32.24 10.82 -13.98
N ALA A 600 -32.99 11.34 -13.01
CA ALA A 600 -34.38 11.74 -13.21
C ALA A 600 -34.55 12.88 -14.22
N ALA A 601 -33.48 13.65 -14.47
CA ALA A 601 -33.48 14.72 -15.47
C ALA A 601 -33.26 14.22 -16.90
N LEU A 602 -32.83 12.96 -17.07
CA LEU A 602 -32.57 12.36 -18.38
C LEU A 602 -33.86 11.80 -18.98
N THR A 603 -33.98 11.90 -20.30
CA THR A 603 -35.05 11.21 -21.05
C THR A 603 -34.85 9.69 -21.01
N PRO A 604 -35.92 8.88 -21.16
CA PRO A 604 -35.79 7.42 -21.20
C PRO A 604 -34.80 6.91 -22.27
N GLY A 605 -34.68 7.63 -23.40
CA GLY A 605 -33.72 7.32 -24.45
C GLY A 605 -32.27 7.54 -24.00
N GLU A 606 -31.99 8.63 -23.29
CA GLU A 606 -30.67 8.93 -22.73
C GLU A 606 -30.27 7.94 -21.64
N VAL A 607 -31.20 7.58 -20.73
CA VAL A 607 -30.95 6.54 -19.72
C VAL A 607 -30.66 5.19 -20.38
N SER A 608 -31.43 4.80 -21.40
CA SER A 608 -31.18 3.57 -22.15
C SER A 608 -29.84 3.61 -22.90
N SER A 609 -29.45 4.78 -23.42
CA SER A 609 -28.16 4.96 -24.09
C SER A 609 -27.00 4.82 -23.12
N LEU A 610 -27.06 5.48 -21.95
CA LEU A 610 -26.08 5.38 -20.88
C LEU A 610 -25.88 3.92 -20.43
N ARG A 611 -26.97 3.19 -20.18
CA ARG A 611 -26.90 1.77 -19.79
C ARG A 611 -26.33 0.90 -20.90
N SER A 612 -26.61 1.23 -22.17
CA SER A 612 -26.13 0.43 -23.31
C SER A 612 -24.60 0.43 -23.46
N LYS A 613 -23.90 1.42 -22.87
CA LYS A 613 -22.44 1.49 -22.86
C LYS A 613 -21.80 0.28 -22.17
N PHE A 614 -22.50 -0.35 -21.23
CA PHE A 614 -21.94 -1.38 -20.36
C PHE A 614 -22.45 -2.80 -20.65
N ARG A 615 -23.06 -3.03 -21.82
CA ARG A 615 -23.62 -4.34 -22.20
C ARG A 615 -22.61 -5.49 -22.23
N PHE A 616 -21.31 -5.20 -22.20
CA PHE A 616 -20.26 -6.20 -22.14
C PHE A 616 -19.98 -6.73 -20.72
N HIS A 617 -20.55 -6.11 -19.67
CA HIS A 617 -20.41 -6.61 -18.30
C HIS A 617 -21.25 -7.87 -18.09
N ASP A 618 -20.66 -8.84 -17.40
CA ASP A 618 -21.34 -10.04 -16.92
C ASP A 618 -21.66 -9.90 -15.42
N PRO A 619 -22.94 -9.72 -15.03
CA PRO A 619 -23.35 -9.58 -13.63
C PRO A 619 -23.05 -10.82 -12.78
N ALA A 620 -22.87 -12.00 -13.38
CA ALA A 620 -22.55 -13.22 -12.65
C ALA A 620 -21.09 -13.24 -12.16
N VAL A 621 -20.20 -12.50 -12.84
CA VAL A 621 -18.76 -12.45 -12.51
C VAL A 621 -18.42 -11.18 -11.74
N ASP A 622 -19.04 -10.05 -12.08
CA ASP A 622 -18.84 -8.75 -11.41
C ASP A 622 -20.20 -8.20 -10.96
N PRO A 623 -20.72 -8.64 -9.80
CA PRO A 623 -21.99 -8.17 -9.28
C PRO A 623 -21.90 -6.69 -8.87
N SER A 624 -23.00 -5.96 -8.98
CA SER A 624 -23.10 -4.61 -8.41
C SER A 624 -22.98 -4.64 -6.88
N PHE A 625 -22.71 -3.48 -6.27
CA PHE A 625 -22.71 -3.35 -4.82
C PHE A 625 -24.03 -3.82 -4.20
N HIS A 626 -25.16 -3.42 -4.79
CA HIS A 626 -26.49 -3.81 -4.34
C HIS A 626 -26.69 -5.33 -4.37
N GLN A 627 -26.34 -5.97 -5.49
CA GLN A 627 -26.47 -7.42 -5.64
C GLN A 627 -25.59 -8.17 -4.64
N TRP A 628 -24.31 -7.79 -4.54
CA TRP A 628 -23.36 -8.41 -3.60
C TRP A 628 -23.77 -8.22 -2.14
N PHE A 629 -24.28 -7.05 -1.77
CA PHE A 629 -24.76 -6.76 -0.41
C PHE A 629 -25.87 -7.72 -0.02
N TRP A 630 -26.91 -7.85 -0.85
CA TRP A 630 -28.03 -8.73 -0.56
C TRP A 630 -27.64 -10.21 -0.59
N ASP A 631 -26.70 -10.59 -1.45
CA ASP A 631 -26.17 -11.94 -1.43
C ASP A 631 -25.37 -12.21 -0.15
N THR A 632 -24.59 -11.26 0.35
CA THR A 632 -23.61 -11.54 1.42
C THR A 632 -24.16 -11.25 2.83
N ALA A 633 -24.82 -10.12 3.03
CA ALA A 633 -25.29 -9.69 4.35
C ALA A 633 -26.69 -10.25 4.70
N SER A 634 -27.51 -10.63 3.71
CA SER A 634 -28.89 -11.08 3.97
C SER A 634 -28.97 -12.40 4.74
N ALA A 635 -29.90 -12.48 5.69
CA ALA A 635 -30.19 -13.68 6.48
C ALA A 635 -30.66 -14.86 5.62
N ALA A 636 -31.22 -14.58 4.44
CA ALA A 636 -31.71 -15.60 3.51
C ALA A 636 -30.60 -16.49 2.94
N ASN A 637 -29.32 -16.09 3.03
CA ASN A 637 -28.23 -16.84 2.43
C ASN A 637 -27.57 -17.90 3.35
N ILE A 638 -28.03 -18.04 4.59
CA ILE A 638 -27.48 -19.00 5.57
C ILE A 638 -27.68 -20.47 5.11
N SER A 639 -28.68 -20.74 4.25
CA SER A 639 -29.05 -22.10 3.86
C SER A 639 -28.37 -22.66 2.59
N SER A 640 -27.72 -21.83 1.76
CA SER A 640 -27.29 -22.23 0.40
C SER A 640 -25.83 -22.69 0.30
N ARG A 641 -24.93 -22.25 1.19
CA ARG A 641 -23.47 -22.54 1.11
C ARG A 641 -23.04 -23.84 1.80
N LYS A 642 -23.93 -24.83 1.94
CA LYS A 642 -23.65 -26.13 2.61
C LYS A 642 -22.72 -27.10 1.83
N GLY A 643 -21.93 -26.62 0.87
CA GLY A 643 -21.11 -27.48 0.00
C GLY A 643 -19.79 -26.87 -0.49
N ASP A 644 -19.69 -25.55 -0.61
CA ASP A 644 -18.42 -24.85 -0.81
C ASP A 644 -17.78 -24.58 0.56
N LYS A 645 -16.47 -24.82 0.70
CA LYS A 645 -15.74 -24.41 1.90
C LYS A 645 -16.01 -22.93 2.15
N ALA A 646 -16.77 -22.62 3.20
CA ALA A 646 -17.07 -21.25 3.59
C ALA A 646 -15.75 -20.51 3.84
N GLY A 647 -15.73 -19.20 3.54
CA GLY A 647 -14.62 -18.35 3.95
C GLY A 647 -14.45 -18.36 5.47
N ILE A 648 -13.27 -17.98 5.93
CA ILE A 648 -12.95 -17.76 7.34
C ILE A 648 -12.93 -16.25 7.55
N SER A 649 -13.38 -15.74 8.70
CA SER A 649 -13.33 -14.29 8.91
C SER A 649 -11.89 -13.78 8.85
N LEU A 650 -11.70 -12.53 8.40
CA LEU A 650 -10.39 -11.87 8.46
C LEU A 650 -9.97 -11.56 9.91
N CYS A 651 -10.90 -11.64 10.88
CA CYS A 651 -10.62 -11.47 12.30
C CYS A 651 -10.30 -12.80 13.02
N GLU A 652 -10.49 -13.92 12.33
CA GLU A 652 -10.16 -15.29 12.78
C GLU A 652 -8.82 -15.71 12.18
#